data_AF-A0AAW1X4C2-F1
#
_entry.id   AF-A0AAW1X4C2-F1
#
_cell.length_a   1.000
_cell.length_b   1.000
_cell.length_c   1.000
_cell.angle_alpha   90.00
_cell.angle_beta   90.00
_cell.angle_gamma   90.00
#
_symmetry.space_group_name_H-M   'P 1'
#
loop_
_entity.id
_entity.type
_entity.pdbx_description
1 polymer ?
#
loop_
_entity_poly.entity_id
_entity_poly.type
_entity_poly.pdbx_seq_one_letter_code
_entity_poly.pdbx_strand_id
1 'polypeptide(L)'
;MATLLHSESRRLYSWWWDSHISPKNSKWLQENLTDMDAKVKAMIKLIEEDADSFARRAEMYYKKRPELMKLVEEFYRAYRALAERYDHATVELRQAHRTMAEAFPNQVPYELADESSSGSYGPDAEPHTPEMPHPLKELFNPGEEASYNPAAKAETEVQILQKTLSEIQAEKDRVHLQYQQSLEKLSKLGRELTDAQEAAGGLDERVSKADIEITVLKEALVELEAERDAGLHQYNRSLERISSLVTMLCFSREDAKGLNERAVKAETEAENLKQELLKLEAEKEACFLKYKQCLEKISALEATISIDEENARILNEQIERAESEVKSLKESLAILTEEKEAAALQFKQYMDTIAKLESELSQAQADAKRLNGEILTGVVKLKGAEEQCVLLERSNQSLLLEADGLVKKIATKDEELSEKNDEMEKLQILMQEEHLRFVQAEATLQFLQKLHSQSQEEQKALALELKNGLQMFKDLEISKHDEIFSMKEMKEKLEEEVKLKSDKSNALQRQISHLEEEIKGLNGRYQAMVEQVESVGLNPECLGSSVKDLQNEKSRLEDICTRDREDREVLYEKLKDMGKLSKENAVLESSLLGLNGELEGLKGKVRNCRSLASFSREKKLLLFAEKASLLSQLQIITQNMQKLFEKNSLLESCLSPVQTLSLKG
;
A
#
# COMPACT_ATOMS: atom_id res chain seq x y z
N MET A 1 51.99 -54.96 -53.70
CA MET A 1 52.54 -53.67 -53.22
C MET A 1 51.34 -52.94 -52.62
N ALA A 2 51.27 -52.87 -51.29
CA ALA A 2 51.78 -51.76 -50.46
C ALA A 2 50.79 -50.56 -50.47
N THR A 3 50.27 -50.05 -49.36
CA THR A 3 50.69 -50.23 -47.95
C THR A 3 49.51 -50.30 -46.96
N LEU A 4 49.66 -51.12 -45.92
CA LEU A 4 48.97 -50.96 -44.63
C LEU A 4 49.63 -49.83 -43.81
N LEU A 5 49.17 -49.61 -42.56
CA LEU A 5 49.76 -48.75 -41.52
C LEU A 5 49.38 -47.25 -41.54
N HIS A 6 48.17 -46.94 -41.05
CA HIS A 6 47.93 -45.62 -40.41
C HIS A 6 46.81 -45.57 -39.34
N SER A 7 46.02 -46.64 -39.16
CA SER A 7 44.83 -46.63 -38.29
C SER A 7 45.08 -46.91 -36.81
N GLU A 8 46.27 -47.39 -36.42
CA GLU A 8 46.49 -47.95 -35.08
C GLU A 8 47.04 -46.94 -34.06
N SER A 9 47.84 -45.95 -34.49
CA SER A 9 48.48 -44.98 -33.58
C SER A 9 47.46 -44.22 -32.70
N ARG A 10 46.30 -43.81 -33.26
CA ARG A 10 45.23 -43.14 -32.50
C ARG A 10 44.53 -44.02 -31.46
N ARG A 11 44.68 -45.36 -31.48
CA ARG A 11 44.08 -46.25 -30.48
C ARG A 11 44.93 -46.44 -29.22
N LEU A 12 46.25 -46.25 -29.31
CA LEU A 12 47.17 -46.52 -28.20
C LEU A 12 46.92 -45.63 -26.97
N TYR A 13 46.45 -44.39 -27.17
CA TYR A 13 46.08 -43.49 -26.07
C TYR A 13 44.70 -43.80 -25.47
N SER A 14 43.74 -44.28 -26.26
CA SER A 14 42.33 -44.41 -25.82
C SER A 14 42.17 -45.30 -24.59
N TRP A 15 42.90 -46.42 -24.55
CA TRP A 15 42.68 -47.47 -23.53
C TRP A 15 42.94 -47.00 -22.09
N TRP A 16 43.89 -46.08 -21.88
CA TRP A 16 44.14 -45.50 -20.56
C TRP A 16 43.10 -44.45 -20.18
N TRP A 17 42.74 -43.57 -21.13
CA TRP A 17 41.72 -42.52 -20.95
C TRP A 17 40.33 -43.10 -20.64
N ASP A 18 39.89 -44.10 -21.42
CA ASP A 18 38.60 -44.78 -21.26
C ASP A 18 38.49 -45.52 -19.90
N SER A 19 39.63 -45.92 -19.31
CA SER A 19 39.67 -46.70 -18.08
C SER A 19 39.64 -45.86 -16.79
N HIS A 20 40.24 -44.65 -16.78
CA HIS A 20 40.46 -43.91 -15.53
C HIS A 20 39.67 -42.59 -15.39
N ILE A 21 39.38 -41.89 -16.49
CA ILE A 21 38.81 -40.52 -16.46
C ILE A 21 37.35 -40.50 -16.95
N SER A 22 36.89 -41.53 -17.66
CA SER A 22 35.49 -41.65 -18.10
C SER A 22 34.51 -41.81 -16.92
N PRO A 23 33.47 -40.96 -16.80
CA PRO A 23 32.44 -41.07 -15.75
C PRO A 23 31.65 -42.39 -15.76
N LYS A 24 31.76 -43.20 -16.81
CA LYS A 24 31.09 -44.51 -16.94
C LYS A 24 31.87 -45.68 -16.35
N ASN A 25 33.17 -45.49 -16.05
CA ASN A 25 34.06 -46.54 -15.52
C ASN A 25 34.68 -46.18 -14.15
N SER A 26 34.85 -44.91 -13.82
CA SER A 26 35.56 -44.48 -12.61
C SER A 26 34.64 -44.49 -11.37
N LYS A 27 34.66 -45.58 -10.59
CA LYS A 27 33.86 -45.74 -9.36
C LYS A 27 34.03 -44.58 -8.37
N TRP A 28 35.26 -44.15 -8.10
CA TRP A 28 35.53 -43.04 -7.18
C TRP A 28 34.86 -41.74 -7.65
N LEU A 29 34.92 -41.43 -8.95
CA LEU A 29 34.27 -40.24 -9.51
C LEU A 29 32.74 -40.34 -9.40
N GLN A 30 32.18 -41.52 -9.69
CA GLN A 30 30.75 -41.80 -9.53
C GLN A 30 30.30 -41.64 -8.07
N GLU A 31 31.04 -42.22 -7.12
CA GLU A 31 30.79 -42.13 -5.66
C GLU A 31 30.81 -40.66 -5.19
N ASN A 32 31.78 -39.86 -5.64
CA ASN A 32 31.89 -38.45 -5.28
C ASN A 32 30.77 -37.60 -5.89
N LEU A 33 30.37 -37.89 -7.13
CA LEU A 33 29.20 -37.25 -7.75
C LEU A 33 27.89 -37.60 -7.00
N THR A 34 27.73 -38.84 -6.52
CA THR A 34 26.56 -39.23 -5.71
C THR A 34 26.56 -38.63 -4.30
N ASP A 35 27.72 -38.45 -3.66
CA ASP A 35 27.84 -37.75 -2.37
C ASP A 35 27.50 -36.24 -2.53
N MET A 36 27.98 -35.61 -3.60
CA MET A 36 27.63 -34.22 -3.93
C MET A 36 26.13 -34.05 -4.23
N ASP A 37 25.54 -34.94 -5.04
CA ASP A 37 24.10 -34.96 -5.32
C ASP A 37 23.26 -35.17 -4.06
N ALA A 38 23.67 -36.08 -3.16
CA ALA A 38 23.01 -36.29 -1.87
C ALA A 38 23.07 -35.04 -0.98
N LYS A 39 24.21 -34.34 -0.93
CA LYS A 39 24.38 -33.08 -0.18
C LYS A 39 23.54 -31.96 -0.76
N VAL A 40 23.51 -31.78 -2.08
CA VAL A 40 22.65 -30.80 -2.76
C VAL A 40 21.17 -31.08 -2.48
N LYS A 41 20.73 -32.34 -2.53
CA LYS A 41 19.35 -32.73 -2.17
C LYS A 41 19.02 -32.48 -0.70
N ALA A 42 19.98 -32.61 0.20
CA ALA A 42 19.80 -32.23 1.61
C ALA A 42 19.74 -30.70 1.80
N MET A 43 20.53 -29.91 1.06
CA MET A 43 20.44 -28.45 1.06
C MET A 43 19.07 -27.96 0.56
N ILE A 44 18.58 -28.52 -0.55
CA ILE A 44 17.28 -28.20 -1.13
C ILE A 44 16.16 -28.48 -0.13
N LYS A 45 16.16 -29.65 0.54
CA LYS A 45 15.18 -29.97 1.58
C LYS A 45 15.19 -29.02 2.79
N LEU A 46 16.34 -28.44 3.15
CA LEU A 46 16.42 -27.43 4.21
C LEU A 46 15.85 -26.05 3.79
N ILE A 47 15.53 -25.87 2.50
CA ILE A 47 14.97 -24.65 1.91
C ILE A 47 13.48 -24.85 1.56
N GLU A 48 13.08 -26.05 1.14
CA GLU A 48 11.73 -26.39 0.66
C GLU A 48 10.71 -26.83 1.73
N GLU A 49 11.08 -26.95 3.01
CA GLU A 49 10.12 -27.36 4.06
C GLU A 49 8.99 -26.34 4.25
N ASP A 50 7.77 -26.75 3.88
CA ASP A 50 6.54 -25.95 4.00
C ASP A 50 6.27 -25.48 5.44
N ALA A 51 6.05 -24.18 5.58
CA ALA A 51 5.68 -23.54 6.84
C ALA A 51 4.38 -22.72 6.65
N ASP A 52 3.30 -23.21 7.27
CA ASP A 52 1.92 -22.69 7.19
C ASP A 52 1.73 -21.23 7.64
N SER A 53 2.75 -20.61 8.24
CA SER A 53 2.69 -19.20 8.65
C SER A 53 4.03 -18.49 8.54
N PHE A 54 3.97 -17.19 8.25
CA PHE A 54 5.15 -16.31 8.11
C PHE A 54 6.03 -16.31 9.38
N ALA A 55 5.43 -16.33 10.56
CA ALA A 55 6.16 -16.40 11.83
C ALA A 55 6.96 -17.71 11.97
N ARG A 56 6.37 -18.86 11.62
CA ARG A 56 7.08 -20.15 11.60
C ARG A 56 8.17 -20.18 10.52
N ARG A 57 7.91 -19.60 9.34
CA ARG A 57 8.89 -19.48 8.25
C ARG A 57 10.12 -18.68 8.69
N ALA A 58 9.92 -17.56 9.38
CA ALA A 58 11.02 -16.76 9.94
C ALA A 58 11.78 -17.51 11.04
N GLU A 59 11.08 -18.13 11.99
CA GLU A 59 11.70 -18.89 13.08
C GLU A 59 12.50 -20.10 12.57
N MET A 60 11.96 -20.84 11.60
CA MET A 60 12.66 -21.91 10.90
C MET A 60 13.87 -21.38 10.14
N TYR A 61 13.76 -20.27 9.40
CA TYR A 61 14.89 -19.70 8.67
C TYR A 61 16.08 -19.41 9.59
N TYR A 62 15.87 -18.77 10.74
CA TYR A 62 16.97 -18.51 11.70
C TYR A 62 17.54 -19.79 12.34
N LYS A 63 16.74 -20.85 12.52
CA LYS A 63 17.20 -22.15 13.03
C LYS A 63 17.93 -23.01 11.98
N LYS A 64 17.47 -23.00 10.74
CA LYS A 64 17.98 -23.80 9.61
C LYS A 64 19.20 -23.16 8.93
N ARG A 65 19.34 -21.83 8.98
CA ARG A 65 20.49 -21.08 8.43
C ARG A 65 21.87 -21.61 8.84
N PRO A 66 22.18 -21.94 10.12
CA PRO A 66 23.46 -22.54 10.48
C PRO A 66 23.65 -23.97 9.93
N GLU A 67 22.58 -24.78 9.85
CA GLU A 67 22.63 -26.14 9.28
C GLU A 67 22.93 -26.08 7.77
N LEU A 68 22.23 -25.20 7.05
CA LEU A 68 22.43 -24.95 5.63
C LEU A 68 23.85 -24.39 5.36
N MET A 69 24.35 -23.45 6.17
CA MET A 69 25.71 -22.91 6.04
C MET A 69 26.77 -24.02 6.20
N LYS A 70 26.63 -24.88 7.22
CA LYS A 70 27.52 -26.02 7.46
C LYS A 70 27.53 -26.99 6.26
N LEU A 71 26.36 -27.23 5.64
CA LEU A 71 26.24 -28.11 4.49
C LEU A 71 26.80 -27.48 3.20
N VAL A 72 26.67 -26.17 3.02
CA VAL A 72 27.34 -25.39 1.95
C VAL A 72 28.87 -25.47 2.11
N GLU A 73 29.40 -25.32 3.32
CA GLU A 73 30.82 -25.48 3.59
C GLU A 73 31.34 -26.89 3.30
N GLU A 74 30.59 -27.92 3.71
CA GLU A 74 30.93 -29.33 3.45
C GLU A 74 30.87 -29.68 1.96
N PHE A 75 29.91 -29.12 1.21
CA PHE A 75 29.85 -29.21 -0.25
C PHE A 75 31.05 -28.52 -0.92
N TYR A 76 31.38 -27.28 -0.53
CA TYR A 76 32.51 -26.55 -1.09
C TYR A 76 33.86 -27.25 -0.80
N ARG A 77 34.05 -27.81 0.40
CA ARG A 77 35.23 -28.63 0.73
C ARG A 77 35.32 -29.88 -0.14
N ALA A 78 34.20 -30.58 -0.39
CA ALA A 78 34.16 -31.75 -1.27
C ALA A 78 34.46 -31.38 -2.73
N TYR A 79 33.85 -30.31 -3.25
CA TYR A 79 34.11 -29.79 -4.60
C TYR A 79 35.60 -29.44 -4.79
N ARG A 80 36.20 -28.76 -3.80
CA ARG A 80 37.61 -28.40 -3.82
C ARG A 80 38.52 -29.63 -3.88
N ALA A 81 38.27 -30.63 -3.03
CA ALA A 81 39.05 -31.88 -3.02
C ALA A 81 38.89 -32.70 -4.33
N LEU A 82 37.75 -32.61 -5.00
CA LEU A 82 37.53 -33.18 -6.33
C LEU A 82 38.35 -32.45 -7.41
N ALA A 83 38.32 -31.11 -7.42
CA ALA A 83 39.10 -30.30 -8.36
C ALA A 83 40.61 -30.51 -8.17
N GLU A 84 41.10 -30.44 -6.93
CA GLU A 84 42.52 -30.68 -6.60
C GLU A 84 42.98 -32.07 -7.08
N ARG A 85 42.15 -33.12 -6.96
CA ARG A 85 42.44 -34.46 -7.49
C ARG A 85 42.42 -34.54 -9.02
N TYR A 86 41.53 -33.80 -9.68
CA TYR A 86 41.47 -33.72 -11.14
C TYR A 86 42.72 -33.04 -11.73
N ASP A 87 43.21 -31.98 -11.08
CA ASP A 87 44.45 -31.31 -11.48
C ASP A 87 45.66 -32.25 -11.32
N HIS A 88 45.78 -32.96 -10.20
CA HIS A 88 46.84 -33.97 -10.00
C HIS A 88 46.79 -35.05 -11.09
N ALA A 89 45.61 -35.63 -11.35
CA ALA A 89 45.46 -36.63 -12.41
C ALA A 89 45.85 -36.08 -13.80
N THR A 90 45.55 -34.80 -14.07
CA THR A 90 45.89 -34.13 -15.33
C THR A 90 47.39 -33.81 -15.45
N VAL A 91 48.08 -33.59 -14.33
CA VAL A 91 49.55 -33.43 -14.29
C VAL A 91 50.25 -34.77 -14.52
N GLU A 92 49.88 -35.82 -13.78
CA GLU A 92 50.42 -37.18 -13.94
C GLU A 92 50.21 -37.72 -15.38
N LEU A 93 49.04 -37.45 -15.96
CA LEU A 93 48.71 -37.72 -17.36
C LEU A 93 49.68 -37.07 -18.35
N ARG A 94 49.98 -35.77 -18.17
CA ARG A 94 50.96 -35.06 -19.02
C ARG A 94 52.39 -35.58 -18.81
N GLN A 95 52.73 -35.99 -17.59
CA GLN A 95 54.03 -36.54 -17.26
C GLN A 95 54.21 -37.94 -17.87
N ALA A 96 53.21 -38.81 -17.79
CA ALA A 96 53.18 -40.11 -18.46
C ALA A 96 53.27 -39.97 -19.99
N HIS A 97 52.55 -39.02 -20.61
CA HIS A 97 52.69 -38.74 -22.04
C HIS A 97 54.13 -38.31 -22.42
N ARG A 98 54.81 -37.53 -21.58
CA ARG A 98 56.22 -37.15 -21.79
C ARG A 98 57.14 -38.37 -21.71
N THR A 99 57.02 -39.18 -20.65
CA THR A 99 57.81 -40.40 -20.48
C THR A 99 57.54 -41.46 -21.56
N MET A 100 56.32 -41.52 -22.11
CA MET A 100 56.01 -42.36 -23.28
C MET A 100 56.70 -41.88 -24.55
N ALA A 101 56.76 -40.56 -24.79
CA ALA A 101 57.48 -39.98 -25.93
C ALA A 101 59.00 -40.19 -25.80
N GLU A 102 59.55 -40.05 -24.60
CA GLU A 102 60.95 -40.34 -24.27
C GLU A 102 61.29 -41.84 -24.45
N ALA A 103 60.35 -42.75 -24.15
CA ALA A 103 60.53 -44.19 -24.30
C ALA A 103 60.42 -44.72 -25.75
N PHE A 104 59.74 -43.99 -26.66
CA PHE A 104 59.51 -44.42 -28.04
C PHE A 104 59.72 -43.29 -29.08
N PRO A 105 60.97 -42.86 -29.36
CA PRO A 105 61.23 -41.62 -30.12
C PRO A 105 60.83 -41.62 -31.60
N ASN A 106 60.57 -42.77 -32.22
CA ASN A 106 60.60 -42.94 -33.68
C ASN A 106 59.22 -42.96 -34.38
N GLN A 107 58.19 -42.29 -33.85
CA GLN A 107 56.89 -42.12 -34.54
C GLN A 107 56.35 -40.69 -34.41
N VAL A 108 56.78 -39.80 -35.32
CA VAL A 108 56.38 -38.39 -35.36
C VAL A 108 56.11 -37.93 -36.81
N PRO A 109 54.91 -37.46 -37.15
CA PRO A 109 54.66 -36.54 -38.26
C PRO A 109 54.99 -35.09 -37.85
N TYR A 110 55.60 -34.31 -38.73
CA TYR A 110 56.23 -33.02 -38.43
C TYR A 110 55.93 -32.00 -39.54
N GLU A 111 55.56 -30.77 -39.20
CA GLU A 111 55.61 -29.60 -40.10
C GLU A 111 56.06 -28.33 -39.38
N LEU A 112 57.11 -27.69 -39.93
CA LEU A 112 57.38 -26.26 -40.10
C LEU A 112 57.14 -25.32 -38.87
N ALA A 113 58.12 -24.72 -38.19
CA ALA A 113 59.46 -24.13 -38.50
C ALA A 113 59.45 -22.64 -38.94
N ASP A 114 60.28 -21.84 -38.27
CA ASP A 114 60.76 -20.49 -38.65
C ASP A 114 62.16 -20.27 -37.98
N GLU A 115 62.93 -19.27 -38.41
CA GLU A 115 64.39 -19.17 -38.24
C GLU A 115 64.86 -18.19 -37.08
N SER A 116 66.15 -17.93 -36.77
CA SER A 116 67.44 -18.19 -37.46
C SER A 116 68.68 -18.35 -36.55
N SER A 117 69.67 -19.09 -37.09
CA SER A 117 71.14 -18.87 -37.04
C SER A 117 71.95 -18.89 -35.73
N SER A 118 72.87 -19.86 -35.61
CA SER A 118 74.33 -19.62 -35.60
C SER A 118 75.10 -20.96 -35.73
N GLY A 119 76.09 -21.08 -36.62
CA GLY A 119 76.70 -22.37 -37.02
C GLY A 119 78.17 -22.57 -36.61
N SER A 120 78.86 -23.59 -37.17
CA SER A 120 80.31 -23.54 -37.49
C SER A 120 80.87 -24.75 -38.29
N TYR A 121 81.98 -24.51 -39.00
CA TYR A 121 83.04 -25.41 -39.53
C TYR A 121 82.77 -26.54 -40.56
N GLY A 122 83.62 -26.59 -41.62
CA GLY A 122 84.14 -27.83 -42.24
C GLY A 122 83.98 -27.99 -43.78
N PRO A 123 85.07 -28.05 -44.59
CA PRO A 123 85.03 -28.22 -46.06
C PRO A 123 85.68 -29.54 -46.58
N ASP A 124 85.50 -29.89 -47.88
CA ASP A 124 86.62 -29.97 -48.88
C ASP A 124 86.23 -30.31 -50.36
N ALA A 125 87.16 -29.97 -51.28
CA ALA A 125 87.55 -30.60 -52.59
C ALA A 125 86.73 -30.56 -53.93
N GLU A 126 87.50 -30.63 -55.04
CA GLU A 126 87.23 -30.52 -56.51
C GLU A 126 88.20 -31.51 -57.30
N PRO A 127 88.48 -31.52 -58.65
CA PRO A 127 87.65 -31.57 -59.90
C PRO A 127 88.22 -32.45 -61.13
N HIS A 128 87.54 -32.45 -62.30
CA HIS A 128 88.04 -32.53 -63.74
C HIS A 128 88.47 -33.85 -64.55
N THR A 129 88.82 -33.69 -65.87
CA THR A 129 88.72 -34.54 -67.15
C THR A 129 90.05 -35.03 -67.87
N PRO A 130 90.11 -35.99 -68.89
CA PRO A 130 90.86 -35.85 -70.25
C PRO A 130 90.72 -36.89 -71.51
N GLU A 131 91.31 -36.71 -72.77
CA GLU A 131 91.62 -37.70 -73.96
C GLU A 131 92.47 -37.20 -75.32
N MET A 132 93.01 -38.00 -76.37
CA MET A 132 93.96 -37.69 -77.65
C MET A 132 94.21 -38.83 -78.86
N PRO A 133 95.11 -39.00 -80.00
CA PRO A 133 96.17 -38.37 -81.01
C PRO A 133 96.37 -38.86 -82.63
N HIS A 134 97.48 -38.61 -83.50
CA HIS A 134 97.78 -38.86 -85.08
C HIS A 134 99.31 -39.20 -85.66
N PRO A 135 100.02 -39.02 -86.93
CA PRO A 135 100.04 -39.20 -88.52
C PRO A 135 101.40 -39.62 -89.43
N LEU A 136 101.57 -39.69 -90.87
CA LEU A 136 102.89 -39.96 -91.78
C LEU A 136 103.02 -39.81 -93.47
N LYS A 137 104.16 -40.11 -94.31
CA LYS A 137 104.52 -39.75 -95.86
C LYS A 137 105.76 -40.37 -96.82
N GLU A 138 105.92 -40.23 -98.25
CA GLU A 138 107.14 -40.05 -99.32
C GLU A 138 107.68 -40.98 -100.63
N LEU A 139 108.34 -40.53 -101.85
CA LEU A 139 109.16 -41.27 -103.04
C LEU A 139 109.89 -40.59 -104.42
N PHE A 140 110.54 -41.25 -105.53
CA PHE A 140 111.58 -40.77 -106.69
C PHE A 140 111.76 -41.30 -108.31
N ASN A 141 112.86 -41.07 -109.22
CA ASN A 141 112.98 -41.11 -110.85
C ASN A 141 114.25 -41.62 -111.91
N PRO A 142 114.82 -41.09 -113.16
CA PRO A 142 115.34 -41.75 -114.56
C PRO A 142 116.72 -41.43 -115.50
N GLY A 143 116.98 -41.76 -116.90
CA GLY A 143 118.25 -41.55 -117.90
C GLY A 143 118.41 -41.88 -119.57
N GLU A 144 119.59 -41.78 -120.38
CA GLU A 144 119.95 -41.65 -121.98
C GLU A 144 121.14 -42.51 -122.83
N GLU A 145 121.85 -42.50 -124.11
CA GLU A 145 122.16 -41.96 -125.62
C GLU A 145 123.18 -42.88 -126.62
N ALA A 146 123.90 -42.86 -127.88
CA ALA A 146 124.40 -42.19 -129.26
C ALA A 146 125.23 -43.16 -130.41
N SER A 147 125.96 -43.10 -131.67
CA SER A 147 126.44 -42.40 -133.05
C SER A 147 127.38 -43.33 -134.14
N TYR A 148 128.09 -43.27 -135.41
CA TYR A 148 128.56 -42.51 -136.77
C TYR A 148 129.28 -43.30 -138.12
N ASN A 149 129.94 -42.76 -139.30
CA ASN A 149 130.50 -43.39 -140.70
C ASN A 149 131.66 -42.64 -141.69
N PRO A 150 132.24 -42.72 -143.06
CA PRO A 150 132.45 -43.54 -144.46
C PRO A 150 133.82 -43.46 -145.51
N ALA A 151 133.98 -43.89 -146.88
CA ALA A 151 135.25 -43.93 -147.91
C ALA A 151 135.30 -44.06 -149.62
N ALA A 152 136.45 -44.22 -150.50
CA ALA A 152 136.71 -44.23 -152.12
C ALA A 152 138.05 -44.95 -152.88
N LYS A 153 138.70 -45.07 -154.19
CA LYS A 153 138.91 -44.72 -155.77
C LYS A 153 139.76 -45.81 -156.76
N ALA A 154 140.43 -45.93 -158.05
CA ALA A 154 141.08 -45.34 -159.41
C ALA A 154 141.53 -46.40 -160.65
N GLU A 155 142.21 -46.45 -161.93
CA GLU A 155 142.89 -45.80 -163.24
C GLU A 155 143.37 -46.83 -164.51
N THR A 156 144.09 -46.87 -165.77
CA THR A 156 144.99 -46.20 -166.97
C THR A 156 145.18 -46.90 -168.51
N GLU A 157 146.21 -46.70 -169.50
CA GLU A 157 146.30 -46.98 -171.11
C GLU A 157 147.68 -47.34 -172.04
N VAL A 158 147.73 -47.92 -173.36
CA VAL A 158 148.70 -47.90 -174.64
C VAL A 158 148.06 -48.10 -176.10
N GLN A 159 146.78 -48.43 -176.18
CA GLN A 159 146.10 -49.28 -177.19
C GLN A 159 145.75 -48.70 -178.60
N ILE A 160 146.58 -47.84 -179.22
CA ILE A 160 146.10 -46.72 -180.09
C ILE A 160 145.50 -47.02 -181.50
N LEU A 161 145.81 -48.11 -182.21
CA LEU A 161 145.13 -48.45 -183.50
C LEU A 161 144.19 -49.66 -183.45
N GLN A 162 144.19 -50.42 -182.36
CA GLN A 162 143.01 -51.21 -181.98
C GLN A 162 141.93 -50.32 -181.36
N LYS A 163 142.31 -49.14 -180.81
CA LYS A 163 141.44 -48.10 -180.28
C LYS A 163 140.30 -47.76 -181.22
N THR A 164 140.57 -47.31 -182.45
CA THR A 164 139.52 -46.75 -183.32
C THR A 164 138.41 -47.72 -183.73
N LEU A 165 138.72 -49.02 -183.89
CA LEU A 165 137.71 -50.06 -184.08
C LEU A 165 137.02 -50.48 -182.77
N SER A 166 137.74 -50.45 -181.64
CA SER A 166 137.18 -50.72 -180.32
C SER A 166 136.29 -49.57 -179.81
N GLU A 167 136.60 -48.33 -180.16
CA GLU A 167 135.89 -47.10 -179.80
C GLU A 167 134.50 -47.09 -180.46
N ILE A 168 134.39 -47.44 -181.74
CA ILE A 168 133.09 -47.55 -182.43
C ILE A 168 132.23 -48.68 -181.85
N GLN A 169 132.83 -49.84 -181.51
CA GLN A 169 132.09 -50.94 -180.88
C GLN A 169 131.70 -50.61 -179.43
N ALA A 170 132.56 -49.94 -178.66
CA ALA A 170 132.26 -49.48 -177.31
C ALA A 170 131.18 -48.40 -177.27
N GLU A 171 131.16 -47.46 -178.22
CA GLU A 171 130.16 -46.39 -178.25
C GLU A 171 128.75 -46.94 -178.58
N LYS A 172 128.66 -47.96 -179.46
CA LYS A 172 127.43 -48.73 -179.68
C LYS A 172 126.91 -49.35 -178.37
N ASP A 173 127.78 -50.06 -177.66
CA ASP A 173 127.37 -50.82 -176.46
C ASP A 173 127.07 -49.87 -175.28
N ARG A 174 127.73 -48.70 -175.24
CA ARG A 174 127.45 -47.58 -174.32
C ARG A 174 126.08 -46.93 -174.58
N VAL A 175 125.68 -46.75 -175.84
CA VAL A 175 124.33 -46.27 -176.19
C VAL A 175 123.27 -47.29 -175.78
N HIS A 176 123.52 -48.59 -175.99
CA HIS A 176 122.62 -49.65 -175.50
C HIS A 176 122.46 -49.60 -173.97
N LEU A 177 123.55 -49.42 -173.22
CA LEU A 177 123.52 -49.28 -171.77
C LEU A 177 122.72 -48.04 -171.32
N GLN A 178 122.86 -46.89 -171.99
CA GLN A 178 122.04 -45.71 -171.69
C GLN A 178 120.54 -45.94 -171.96
N TYR A 179 120.18 -46.64 -173.03
CA TYR A 179 118.78 -46.99 -173.31
C TYR A 179 118.21 -47.90 -172.21
N GLN A 180 118.97 -48.92 -171.81
CA GLN A 180 118.57 -49.85 -170.75
C GLN A 180 118.39 -49.15 -169.39
N GLN A 181 119.33 -48.26 -169.00
CA GLN A 181 119.20 -47.41 -167.81
C GLN A 181 117.99 -46.45 -167.88
N SER A 182 117.61 -45.99 -169.07
CA SER A 182 116.45 -45.12 -169.26
C SER A 182 115.13 -45.90 -169.09
N LEU A 183 115.09 -47.13 -169.58
CA LEU A 183 113.95 -48.05 -169.40
C LEU A 183 113.74 -48.42 -167.92
N GLU A 184 114.84 -48.67 -167.20
CA GLU A 184 114.82 -48.99 -165.76
C GLU A 184 114.35 -47.79 -164.90
N LYS A 185 114.76 -46.56 -165.25
CA LYS A 185 114.24 -45.33 -164.63
C LYS A 185 112.74 -45.15 -164.86
N LEU A 186 112.24 -45.40 -166.08
CA LEU A 186 110.81 -45.36 -166.38
C LEU A 186 110.03 -46.43 -165.60
N SER A 187 110.60 -47.64 -165.43
CA SER A 187 110.02 -48.70 -164.59
C SER A 187 109.92 -48.28 -163.12
N LYS A 188 110.93 -47.57 -162.59
CA LYS A 188 110.94 -47.07 -161.20
C LYS A 188 109.91 -45.96 -161.00
N LEU A 189 109.89 -44.95 -161.88
CA LEU A 189 108.90 -43.86 -161.85
C LEU A 189 107.46 -44.38 -162.03
N GLY A 190 107.26 -45.44 -162.84
CA GLY A 190 105.97 -46.08 -163.01
C GLY A 190 105.41 -46.70 -161.71
N ARG A 191 106.28 -47.29 -160.87
CA ARG A 191 105.89 -47.77 -159.53
C ARG A 191 105.66 -46.62 -158.56
N GLU A 192 106.56 -45.65 -158.52
CA GLU A 192 106.42 -44.48 -157.64
C GLU A 192 105.11 -43.70 -157.93
N LEU A 193 104.63 -43.72 -159.17
CA LEU A 193 103.32 -43.18 -159.55
C LEU A 193 102.13 -44.02 -159.05
N THR A 194 102.18 -45.35 -159.16
CA THR A 194 101.10 -46.21 -158.64
C THR A 194 101.01 -46.13 -157.11
N ASP A 195 102.15 -46.19 -156.44
CA ASP A 195 102.24 -46.16 -154.97
C ASP A 195 101.72 -44.81 -154.43
N ALA A 196 102.03 -43.70 -155.11
CA ALA A 196 101.50 -42.37 -154.79
C ALA A 196 99.99 -42.24 -155.05
N GLN A 197 99.47 -42.92 -156.08
CA GLN A 197 98.04 -42.84 -156.42
C GLN A 197 97.17 -43.69 -155.47
N GLU A 198 97.66 -44.84 -154.99
CA GLU A 198 97.02 -45.58 -153.89
C GLU A 198 97.06 -44.77 -152.57
N ALA A 199 98.20 -44.14 -152.25
CA ALA A 199 98.33 -43.29 -151.08
C ALA A 199 97.38 -42.07 -151.11
N ALA A 200 97.07 -41.54 -152.29
CA ALA A 200 96.09 -40.46 -152.48
C ALA A 200 94.64 -40.92 -152.24
N GLY A 201 94.25 -42.11 -152.72
CA GLY A 201 92.94 -42.70 -152.41
C GLY A 201 92.77 -42.92 -150.89
N GLY A 202 93.80 -43.45 -150.24
CA GLY A 202 93.88 -43.58 -148.78
C GLY A 202 93.99 -42.25 -148.01
N LEU A 203 93.96 -41.08 -148.65
CA LEU A 203 93.77 -39.78 -148.00
C LEU A 203 92.31 -39.33 -148.08
N ASP A 204 91.63 -39.54 -149.21
CA ASP A 204 90.21 -39.18 -149.41
C ASP A 204 89.28 -39.96 -148.45
N GLU A 205 89.55 -41.26 -148.24
CA GLU A 205 88.88 -42.07 -147.22
C GLU A 205 89.14 -41.54 -145.79
N ARG A 206 90.32 -41.00 -145.52
CA ARG A 206 90.68 -40.43 -144.20
C ARG A 206 90.03 -39.08 -143.96
N VAL A 207 89.91 -38.22 -144.99
CA VAL A 207 89.15 -36.97 -144.91
C VAL A 207 87.67 -37.28 -144.70
N SER A 208 87.09 -38.17 -145.50
CA SER A 208 85.70 -38.61 -145.36
C SER A 208 85.41 -39.18 -143.97
N LYS A 209 86.32 -39.99 -143.42
CA LYS A 209 86.21 -40.51 -142.05
C LYS A 209 86.31 -39.41 -140.99
N ALA A 210 87.21 -38.43 -141.18
CA ALA A 210 87.35 -37.30 -140.27
C ALA A 210 86.12 -36.37 -140.32
N ASP A 211 85.50 -36.16 -141.47
CA ASP A 211 84.25 -35.39 -141.60
C ASP A 211 83.05 -36.11 -140.94
N ILE A 212 83.00 -37.44 -141.01
CA ILE A 212 82.04 -38.25 -140.23
C ILE A 212 82.31 -38.11 -138.72
N GLU A 213 83.57 -38.17 -138.28
CA GLU A 213 83.93 -37.98 -136.87
C GLU A 213 83.62 -36.55 -136.38
N ILE A 214 83.87 -35.54 -137.21
CA ILE A 214 83.56 -34.13 -136.93
C ILE A 214 82.04 -33.87 -136.91
N THR A 215 81.24 -34.56 -137.72
CA THR A 215 79.77 -34.44 -137.68
C THR A 215 79.21 -35.12 -136.44
N VAL A 216 79.64 -36.35 -136.12
CA VAL A 216 79.27 -37.04 -134.87
C VAL A 216 79.68 -36.25 -133.62
N LEU A 217 80.87 -35.64 -133.60
CA LEU A 217 81.31 -34.79 -132.48
C LEU A 217 80.52 -33.47 -132.37
N LYS A 218 80.01 -32.92 -133.48
CA LYS A 218 79.09 -31.76 -133.44
C LYS A 218 77.71 -32.16 -132.93
N GLU A 219 77.20 -33.31 -133.35
CA GLU A 219 75.92 -33.86 -132.87
C GLU A 219 75.99 -34.14 -131.36
N ALA A 220 77.03 -34.85 -130.90
CA ALA A 220 77.27 -35.09 -129.48
C ALA A 220 77.49 -33.80 -128.66
N LEU A 221 78.08 -32.76 -129.24
CA LEU A 221 78.21 -31.46 -128.57
C LEU A 221 76.84 -30.77 -128.45
N VAL A 222 76.00 -30.81 -129.48
CA VAL A 222 74.62 -30.29 -129.43
C VAL A 222 73.77 -31.06 -128.41
N GLU A 223 73.92 -32.38 -128.32
CA GLU A 223 73.29 -33.20 -127.28
C GLU A 223 73.75 -32.78 -125.87
N LEU A 224 75.06 -32.62 -125.64
CA LEU A 224 75.61 -32.15 -124.36
C LEU A 224 75.18 -30.71 -124.00
N GLU A 225 75.02 -29.82 -124.98
CA GLU A 225 74.46 -28.48 -124.74
C GLU A 225 72.96 -28.55 -124.38
N ALA A 226 72.20 -29.44 -125.02
CA ALA A 226 70.80 -29.67 -124.68
C ALA A 226 70.64 -30.31 -123.28
N GLU A 227 71.50 -31.25 -122.89
CA GLU A 227 71.54 -31.81 -121.53
C GLU A 227 71.92 -30.76 -120.49
N ARG A 228 72.93 -29.93 -120.77
CA ARG A 228 73.33 -28.79 -119.92
C ARG A 228 72.17 -27.84 -119.69
N ASP A 229 71.46 -27.46 -120.76
CA ASP A 229 70.40 -26.45 -120.67
C ASP A 229 69.10 -27.02 -120.09
N ALA A 230 68.81 -28.30 -120.30
CA ALA A 230 67.76 -29.02 -119.58
C ALA A 230 68.07 -29.11 -118.07
N GLY A 231 69.32 -29.43 -117.71
CA GLY A 231 69.80 -29.45 -116.32
C GLY A 231 69.74 -28.07 -115.66
N LEU A 232 70.13 -27.01 -116.36
CA LEU A 232 70.03 -25.62 -115.90
C LEU A 232 68.58 -25.19 -115.72
N HIS A 233 67.68 -25.56 -116.64
CA HIS A 233 66.25 -25.30 -116.49
C HIS A 233 65.65 -26.06 -115.29
N GLN A 234 66.02 -27.33 -115.08
CA GLN A 234 65.60 -28.10 -113.92
C GLN A 234 66.15 -27.53 -112.60
N TYR A 235 67.39 -27.05 -112.58
CA TYR A 235 68.00 -26.37 -111.45
C TYR A 235 67.25 -25.07 -111.11
N ASN A 236 67.02 -24.20 -112.10
CA ASN A 236 66.29 -22.94 -111.93
C ASN A 236 64.87 -23.19 -111.42
N ARG A 237 64.14 -24.14 -112.01
CA ARG A 237 62.79 -24.56 -111.57
C ARG A 237 62.78 -25.13 -110.14
N SER A 238 63.87 -25.77 -109.72
CA SER A 238 64.04 -26.25 -108.34
C SER A 238 64.33 -25.10 -107.38
N LEU A 239 65.12 -24.11 -107.80
CA LEU A 239 65.46 -22.91 -107.02
C LEU A 239 64.25 -21.98 -106.86
N GLU A 240 63.43 -21.80 -107.90
CA GLU A 240 62.11 -21.15 -107.84
C GLU A 240 61.19 -21.83 -106.82
N ARG A 241 61.11 -23.17 -106.87
CA ARG A 241 60.30 -23.96 -105.92
C ARG A 241 60.81 -23.82 -104.49
N ILE A 242 62.12 -23.83 -104.27
CA ILE A 242 62.73 -23.59 -102.95
C ILE A 242 62.43 -22.16 -102.48
N SER A 243 62.56 -21.15 -103.35
CA SER A 243 62.23 -19.76 -103.02
C SER A 243 60.77 -19.60 -102.59
N SER A 244 59.83 -20.16 -103.36
CA SER A 244 58.40 -20.18 -103.03
C SER A 244 58.13 -20.87 -101.68
N LEU A 245 58.76 -22.02 -101.42
CA LEU A 245 58.63 -22.74 -100.15
C LEU A 245 59.23 -21.94 -98.97
N VAL A 246 60.37 -21.27 -99.16
CA VAL A 246 60.97 -20.38 -98.14
C VAL A 246 60.06 -19.19 -97.84
N THR A 247 59.45 -18.56 -98.85
CA THR A 247 58.47 -17.49 -98.66
C THR A 247 57.24 -17.98 -97.89
N MET A 248 56.68 -19.13 -98.25
CA MET A 248 55.56 -19.75 -97.53
C MET A 248 55.92 -20.10 -96.07
N LEU A 249 57.12 -20.64 -95.84
CA LEU A 249 57.63 -20.94 -94.50
C LEU A 249 57.79 -19.67 -93.66
N CYS A 250 58.33 -18.58 -94.23
CA CYS A 250 58.42 -17.28 -93.55
C CYS A 250 57.05 -16.76 -93.12
N PHE A 251 56.06 -16.72 -94.03
CA PHE A 251 54.70 -16.32 -93.67
C PHE A 251 54.11 -17.20 -92.57
N SER A 252 54.17 -18.53 -92.70
CA SER A 252 53.66 -19.46 -91.68
C SER A 252 54.36 -19.33 -90.32
N ARG A 253 55.64 -18.91 -90.30
CA ARG A 253 56.40 -18.62 -89.09
C ARG A 253 55.97 -17.30 -88.45
N GLU A 254 55.68 -16.27 -89.24
CA GLU A 254 55.09 -15.01 -88.77
C GLU A 254 53.70 -15.24 -88.18
N ASP A 255 52.85 -16.02 -88.86
CA ASP A 255 51.53 -16.41 -88.37
C ASP A 255 51.63 -17.23 -87.07
N ALA A 256 52.58 -18.16 -86.98
CA ALA A 256 52.83 -18.94 -85.77
C ALA A 256 53.28 -18.06 -84.58
N LYS A 257 54.12 -17.04 -84.79
CA LYS A 257 54.42 -16.03 -83.76
C LYS A 257 53.16 -15.28 -83.35
N GLY A 258 52.39 -14.77 -84.31
CA GLY A 258 51.15 -14.01 -84.06
C GLY A 258 50.03 -14.85 -83.41
N LEU A 259 50.06 -16.17 -83.55
CA LEU A 259 49.25 -17.11 -82.78
C LEU A 259 49.80 -17.30 -81.36
N ASN A 260 51.10 -17.53 -81.20
CA ASN A 260 51.75 -17.70 -79.90
C ASN A 260 51.63 -16.45 -79.01
N GLU A 261 51.82 -15.25 -79.56
CA GLU A 261 51.62 -13.98 -78.85
C GLU A 261 50.17 -13.78 -78.38
N ARG A 262 49.19 -14.27 -79.15
CA ARG A 262 47.78 -14.25 -78.74
C ARG A 262 47.47 -15.31 -77.68
N ALA A 263 48.08 -16.49 -77.78
CA ALA A 263 47.96 -17.54 -76.76
C ALA A 263 48.52 -17.04 -75.40
N VAL A 264 49.75 -16.52 -75.38
CA VAL A 264 50.36 -15.96 -74.15
C VAL A 264 49.53 -14.82 -73.57
N LYS A 265 49.00 -13.91 -74.41
CA LYS A 265 48.08 -12.85 -73.93
C LYS A 265 46.82 -13.44 -73.29
N ALA A 266 46.15 -14.37 -73.97
CA ALA A 266 44.96 -15.04 -73.44
C ALA A 266 45.25 -15.84 -72.15
N GLU A 267 46.42 -16.46 -72.02
CA GLU A 267 46.86 -17.13 -70.78
C GLU A 267 47.06 -16.13 -69.64
N THR A 268 47.71 -14.98 -69.89
CA THR A 268 47.86 -13.93 -68.87
C THR A 268 46.53 -13.29 -68.48
N GLU A 269 45.61 -13.11 -69.42
CA GLU A 269 44.24 -12.62 -69.16
C GLU A 269 43.44 -13.65 -68.34
N ALA A 270 43.53 -14.94 -68.67
CA ALA A 270 42.86 -16.01 -67.94
C ALA A 270 43.40 -16.17 -66.50
N GLU A 271 44.72 -16.08 -66.29
CA GLU A 271 45.29 -16.15 -64.94
C GLU A 271 44.96 -14.90 -64.11
N ASN A 272 44.91 -13.71 -64.72
CA ASN A 272 44.43 -12.49 -64.05
C ASN A 272 42.96 -12.62 -63.61
N LEU A 273 42.06 -13.08 -64.51
CA LEU A 273 40.65 -13.33 -64.19
C LEU A 273 40.48 -14.38 -63.09
N LYS A 274 41.31 -15.43 -63.10
CA LYS A 274 41.38 -16.45 -62.04
C LYS A 274 41.82 -15.87 -60.69
N GLN A 275 42.76 -14.93 -60.67
CA GLN A 275 43.13 -14.21 -59.45
C GLN A 275 42.05 -13.25 -58.95
N GLU A 276 41.28 -12.62 -59.84
CA GLU A 276 40.13 -11.78 -59.45
C GLU A 276 38.97 -12.62 -58.90
N LEU A 277 38.67 -13.79 -59.50
CA LEU A 277 37.70 -14.74 -58.96
C LEU A 277 38.08 -15.21 -57.54
N LEU A 278 39.36 -15.53 -57.30
CA LEU A 278 39.83 -15.93 -55.96
C LEU A 278 39.70 -14.80 -54.92
N LYS A 279 39.88 -13.53 -55.32
CA LYS A 279 39.64 -12.36 -54.45
C LYS A 279 38.15 -12.19 -54.15
N LEU A 280 37.30 -12.27 -55.18
CA LEU A 280 35.84 -12.16 -55.05
C LEU A 280 35.26 -13.29 -54.16
N GLU A 281 35.77 -14.51 -54.28
CA GLU A 281 35.40 -15.63 -53.40
C GLU A 281 35.80 -15.34 -51.94
N ALA A 282 37.03 -14.84 -51.69
CA ALA A 282 37.47 -14.47 -50.35
C ALA A 282 36.67 -13.30 -49.74
N GLU A 283 36.31 -12.29 -50.54
CA GLU A 283 35.45 -11.18 -50.13
C GLU A 283 34.02 -11.61 -49.83
N LYS A 284 33.45 -12.50 -50.65
CA LYS A 284 32.14 -13.15 -50.44
C LYS A 284 32.13 -13.91 -49.11
N GLU A 285 33.14 -14.72 -48.83
CA GLU A 285 33.21 -15.54 -47.61
C GLU A 285 33.42 -14.66 -46.37
N ALA A 286 34.24 -13.60 -46.47
CA ALA A 286 34.40 -12.61 -45.42
C ALA A 286 33.11 -11.81 -45.14
N CYS A 287 32.30 -11.52 -46.16
CA CYS A 287 31.00 -10.89 -45.98
C CYS A 287 29.96 -11.86 -45.38
N PHE A 288 29.98 -13.12 -45.80
CA PHE A 288 29.10 -14.17 -45.25
C PHE A 288 29.40 -14.43 -43.76
N LEU A 289 30.68 -14.45 -43.36
CA LEU A 289 31.09 -14.53 -41.95
C LEU A 289 30.59 -13.35 -41.12
N LYS A 290 30.69 -12.11 -41.64
CA LYS A 290 30.13 -10.91 -40.99
C LYS A 290 28.60 -11.00 -40.86
N TYR A 291 27.91 -11.43 -41.91
CA TYR A 291 26.45 -11.63 -41.89
C TYR A 291 26.02 -12.66 -40.85
N LYS A 292 26.73 -13.79 -40.75
CA LYS A 292 26.50 -14.82 -39.72
C LYS A 292 26.70 -14.26 -38.30
N GLN A 293 27.76 -13.49 -38.06
CA GLN A 293 27.98 -12.81 -36.78
C GLN A 293 26.90 -11.76 -36.45
N CYS A 294 26.34 -11.09 -37.46
CA CYS A 294 25.20 -10.19 -37.26
C CYS A 294 23.93 -10.96 -36.85
N LEU A 295 23.62 -12.09 -37.50
CA LEU A 295 22.50 -12.95 -37.10
C LEU A 295 22.67 -13.49 -35.67
N GLU A 296 23.86 -13.98 -35.32
CA GLU A 296 24.16 -14.48 -33.96
C GLU A 296 23.98 -13.38 -32.89
N LYS A 297 24.34 -12.13 -33.21
CA LYS A 297 24.08 -10.97 -32.33
C LYS A 297 22.61 -10.60 -32.25
N ILE A 298 21.88 -10.67 -33.36
CA ILE A 298 20.43 -10.39 -33.39
C ILE A 298 19.72 -11.39 -32.48
N SER A 299 19.95 -12.69 -32.63
CA SER A 299 19.29 -13.70 -31.78
C SER A 299 19.72 -13.67 -30.31
N ALA A 300 20.94 -13.21 -30.00
CA ALA A 300 21.33 -12.93 -28.61
C ALA A 300 20.57 -11.72 -28.03
N LEU A 301 20.33 -10.67 -28.83
CA LEU A 301 19.53 -9.51 -28.42
C LEU A 301 18.04 -9.86 -28.31
N GLU A 302 17.47 -10.63 -29.24
CA GLU A 302 16.09 -11.14 -29.18
C GLU A 302 15.85 -11.96 -27.90
N ALA A 303 16.78 -12.85 -27.54
CA ALA A 303 16.72 -13.61 -26.29
C ALA A 303 16.82 -12.71 -25.04
N THR A 304 17.63 -11.65 -25.09
CA THR A 304 17.75 -10.68 -23.98
C THR A 304 16.45 -9.87 -23.83
N ILE A 305 15.90 -9.36 -24.93
CA ILE A 305 14.63 -8.62 -24.97
C ILE A 305 13.49 -9.48 -24.42
N SER A 306 13.39 -10.76 -24.83
CA SER A 306 12.36 -11.67 -24.32
C SER A 306 12.47 -11.92 -22.81
N ILE A 307 13.68 -11.91 -22.23
CA ILE A 307 13.90 -12.01 -20.79
C ILE A 307 13.50 -10.71 -20.09
N ASP A 308 13.85 -9.55 -20.65
CA ASP A 308 13.52 -8.23 -20.08
C ASP A 308 12.01 -7.91 -20.16
N GLU A 309 11.32 -8.34 -21.22
CA GLU A 309 9.86 -8.28 -21.35
C GLU A 309 9.15 -9.13 -20.29
N GLU A 310 9.63 -10.35 -20.04
CA GLU A 310 9.10 -11.23 -19.00
C GLU A 310 9.38 -10.67 -17.59
N ASN A 311 10.58 -10.13 -17.35
CA ASN A 311 10.91 -9.43 -16.10
C ASN A 311 9.99 -8.21 -15.88
N ALA A 312 9.73 -7.42 -16.92
CA ALA A 312 8.82 -6.28 -16.86
C ALA A 312 7.37 -6.71 -16.57
N ARG A 313 6.91 -7.82 -17.16
CA ARG A 313 5.60 -8.42 -16.87
C ARG A 313 5.48 -8.85 -15.41
N ILE A 314 6.46 -9.58 -14.89
CA ILE A 314 6.51 -10.04 -13.50
C ILE A 314 6.56 -8.84 -12.52
N LEU A 315 7.28 -7.77 -12.85
CA LEU A 315 7.32 -6.54 -12.06
C LEU A 315 5.96 -5.83 -12.05
N ASN A 316 5.27 -5.75 -13.20
CA ASN A 316 3.91 -5.18 -13.26
C ASN A 316 2.92 -6.00 -12.42
N GLU A 317 2.96 -7.34 -12.52
CA GLU A 317 2.16 -8.25 -11.67
C GLU A 317 2.50 -8.14 -10.17
N GLN A 318 3.68 -7.67 -9.79
CA GLN A 318 4.02 -7.34 -8.40
C GLN A 318 3.48 -5.96 -7.98
N ILE A 319 3.55 -4.97 -8.86
CA ILE A 319 3.01 -3.62 -8.63
C ILE A 319 1.49 -3.68 -8.42
N GLU A 320 0.75 -4.33 -9.33
CA GLU A 320 -0.72 -4.47 -9.22
C GLU A 320 -1.15 -5.16 -7.92
N ARG A 321 -0.41 -6.19 -7.48
CA ARG A 321 -0.64 -6.84 -6.18
C ARG A 321 -0.39 -5.86 -5.02
N ALA A 322 0.76 -5.18 -5.01
CA ALA A 322 1.09 -4.21 -3.97
C ALA A 322 0.09 -3.05 -3.91
N GLU A 323 -0.41 -2.57 -5.04
CA GLU A 323 -1.48 -1.56 -5.09
C GLU A 323 -2.81 -2.09 -4.52
N SER A 324 -3.16 -3.34 -4.80
CA SER A 324 -4.35 -3.98 -4.23
C SER A 324 -4.27 -4.16 -2.71
N GLU A 325 -3.09 -4.55 -2.19
CA GLU A 325 -2.81 -4.64 -0.76
C GLU A 325 -2.88 -3.25 -0.10
N VAL A 326 -2.24 -2.25 -0.70
CA VAL A 326 -2.28 -0.85 -0.22
C VAL A 326 -3.70 -0.29 -0.24
N LYS A 327 -4.56 -0.68 -1.19
CA LYS A 327 -5.99 -0.32 -1.21
C LYS A 327 -6.75 -0.96 -0.05
N SER A 328 -6.61 -2.26 0.16
CA SER A 328 -7.23 -3.00 1.27
C SER A 328 -6.78 -2.48 2.65
N LEU A 329 -5.50 -2.13 2.80
CA LEU A 329 -4.96 -1.52 4.01
C LEU A 329 -5.52 -0.10 4.25
N LYS A 330 -5.71 0.71 3.20
CA LYS A 330 -6.36 2.03 3.31
C LYS A 330 -7.82 1.91 3.76
N GLU A 331 -8.55 0.95 3.20
CA GLU A 331 -9.94 0.67 3.57
C GLU A 331 -10.04 0.20 5.04
N SER A 332 -9.14 -0.70 5.47
CA SER A 332 -9.01 -1.15 6.87
C SER A 332 -8.65 -0.02 7.84
N LEU A 333 -7.76 0.89 7.44
CA LEU A 333 -7.37 2.07 8.23
C LEU A 333 -8.49 3.11 8.33
N ALA A 334 -9.34 3.24 7.32
CA ALA A 334 -10.53 4.10 7.38
C ALA A 334 -11.51 3.58 8.44
N ILE A 335 -11.87 2.29 8.39
CA ILE A 335 -12.75 1.65 9.37
C ILE A 335 -12.19 1.80 10.79
N LEU A 336 -10.90 1.48 11.00
CA LEU A 336 -10.26 1.62 12.31
C LEU A 336 -10.21 3.08 12.81
N THR A 337 -10.20 4.06 11.91
CA THR A 337 -10.28 5.49 12.26
C THR A 337 -11.69 5.88 12.68
N GLU A 338 -12.73 5.40 11.98
CA GLU A 338 -14.13 5.59 12.35
C GLU A 338 -14.44 4.92 13.71
N GLU A 339 -13.97 3.69 13.94
CA GLU A 339 -14.09 2.99 15.23
C GLU A 339 -13.40 3.76 16.37
N LYS A 340 -12.19 4.27 16.13
CA LYS A 340 -11.44 5.10 17.08
C LYS A 340 -12.18 6.40 17.40
N GLU A 341 -12.77 7.07 16.42
CA GLU A 341 -13.54 8.30 16.63
C GLU A 341 -14.86 8.02 17.36
N ALA A 342 -15.56 6.92 17.04
CA ALA A 342 -16.73 6.46 17.77
C ALA A 342 -16.39 6.13 19.24
N ALA A 343 -15.29 5.42 19.49
CA ALA A 343 -14.80 5.14 20.85
C ALA A 343 -14.42 6.42 21.61
N ALA A 344 -13.77 7.38 20.96
CA ALA A 344 -13.45 8.68 21.57
C ALA A 344 -14.71 9.49 21.93
N LEU A 345 -15.77 9.42 21.11
CA LEU A 345 -17.07 10.01 21.41
C LEU A 345 -17.76 9.31 22.59
N GLN A 346 -17.70 7.98 22.68
CA GLN A 346 -18.21 7.24 23.84
C GLN A 346 -17.44 7.58 25.13
N PHE A 347 -16.10 7.61 25.09
CA PHE A 347 -15.30 8.05 26.24
C PHE A 347 -15.65 9.46 26.69
N LYS A 348 -15.89 10.38 25.75
CA LYS A 348 -16.37 11.72 26.10
C LYS A 348 -17.74 11.68 26.79
N GLN A 349 -18.71 10.92 26.27
CA GLN A 349 -20.03 10.76 26.90
C GLN A 349 -19.94 10.18 28.31
N TYR A 350 -19.04 9.21 28.55
CA TYR A 350 -18.79 8.69 29.90
C TYR A 350 -18.19 9.77 30.81
N MET A 351 -17.21 10.56 30.35
CA MET A 351 -16.63 11.65 31.15
C MET A 351 -17.65 12.75 31.47
N ASP A 352 -18.46 13.17 30.49
CA ASP A 352 -19.53 14.16 30.70
C ASP A 352 -20.59 13.62 31.71
N THR A 353 -20.87 12.32 31.69
CA THR A 353 -21.77 11.65 32.65
C THR A 353 -21.17 11.56 34.06
N ILE A 354 -19.87 11.22 34.18
CA ILE A 354 -19.15 11.17 35.45
C ILE A 354 -19.13 12.55 36.10
N ALA A 355 -18.77 13.61 35.35
CA ALA A 355 -18.75 14.97 35.87
C ALA A 355 -20.14 15.45 36.37
N LYS A 356 -21.22 15.01 35.72
CA LYS A 356 -22.60 15.25 36.18
C LYS A 356 -22.88 14.52 37.51
N LEU A 357 -22.51 13.25 37.62
CA LEU A 357 -22.68 12.46 38.85
C LEU A 357 -21.81 12.98 40.01
N GLU A 358 -20.60 13.45 39.73
CA GLU A 358 -19.72 14.11 40.72
C GLU A 358 -20.32 15.41 41.25
N SER A 359 -20.96 16.20 40.37
CA SER A 359 -21.70 17.41 40.76
C SER A 359 -22.93 17.09 41.61
N GLU A 360 -23.72 16.08 41.22
CA GLU A 360 -24.90 15.62 41.97
C GLU A 360 -24.51 15.04 43.35
N LEU A 361 -23.43 14.26 43.42
CA LEU A 361 -22.89 13.71 44.67
C LEU A 361 -22.35 14.83 45.57
N SER A 362 -21.66 15.83 45.01
CA SER A 362 -21.17 16.99 45.76
C SER A 362 -22.32 17.82 46.35
N GLN A 363 -23.39 18.02 45.58
CA GLN A 363 -24.61 18.69 46.03
C GLN A 363 -25.30 17.88 47.15
N ALA A 364 -25.52 16.58 46.94
CA ALA A 364 -26.10 15.70 47.96
C ALA A 364 -25.26 15.65 49.25
N GLN A 365 -23.92 15.71 49.15
CA GLN A 365 -23.03 15.80 50.30
C GLN A 365 -23.16 17.14 51.05
N ALA A 366 -23.36 18.26 50.33
CA ALA A 366 -23.62 19.56 50.93
C ALA A 366 -25.00 19.60 51.62
N ASP A 367 -26.04 19.04 51.00
CA ASP A 367 -27.37 18.92 51.58
C ASP A 367 -27.36 18.02 52.83
N ALA A 368 -26.66 16.88 52.80
CA ALA A 368 -26.48 16.01 53.96
C ALA A 368 -25.73 16.70 55.12
N LYS A 369 -24.69 17.50 54.81
CA LYS A 369 -23.99 18.33 55.81
C LYS A 369 -24.92 19.38 56.43
N ARG A 370 -25.77 20.03 55.63
CA ARG A 370 -26.77 21.00 56.11
C ARG A 370 -27.80 20.33 57.02
N LEU A 371 -28.42 19.24 56.56
CA LEU A 371 -29.38 18.46 57.33
C LEU A 371 -28.79 17.95 58.65
N ASN A 372 -27.54 17.51 58.68
CA ASN A 372 -26.88 17.10 59.92
C ASN A 372 -26.67 18.28 60.90
N GLY A 373 -26.39 19.49 60.39
CA GLY A 373 -26.35 20.71 61.20
C GLY A 373 -27.71 21.12 61.75
N GLU A 374 -28.77 20.98 60.95
CA GLU A 374 -30.17 21.18 61.35
C GLU A 374 -30.59 20.17 62.43
N ILE A 375 -30.24 18.89 62.27
CA ILE A 375 -30.48 17.81 63.25
C ILE A 375 -29.72 18.09 64.55
N LEU A 376 -28.43 18.44 64.52
CA LEU A 376 -27.66 18.79 65.72
C LEU A 376 -28.29 19.99 66.46
N THR A 377 -28.75 21.00 65.71
CA THR A 377 -29.47 22.16 66.27
C THR A 377 -30.81 21.73 66.90
N GLY A 378 -31.52 20.80 66.25
CA GLY A 378 -32.75 20.20 66.77
C GLY A 378 -32.53 19.40 68.05
N VAL A 379 -31.47 18.59 68.13
CA VAL A 379 -31.09 17.82 69.32
C VAL A 379 -30.72 18.73 70.49
N VAL A 380 -29.99 19.83 70.25
CA VAL A 380 -29.70 20.82 71.30
C VAL A 380 -30.97 21.49 71.82
N LYS A 381 -31.91 21.84 70.93
CA LYS A 381 -33.22 22.39 71.33
C LYS A 381 -34.07 21.38 72.10
N LEU A 382 -34.13 20.14 71.63
CA LEU A 382 -34.86 19.05 72.27
C LEU A 382 -34.32 18.81 73.69
N LYS A 383 -32.99 18.70 73.85
CA LYS A 383 -32.34 18.53 75.15
C LYS A 383 -32.63 19.69 76.11
N GLY A 384 -32.68 20.93 75.60
CA GLY A 384 -33.10 22.09 76.39
C GLY A 384 -34.57 22.01 76.84
N ALA A 385 -35.47 21.50 75.98
CA ALA A 385 -36.86 21.26 76.33
C ALA A 385 -37.03 20.08 77.31
N GLU A 386 -36.26 19.00 77.15
CA GLU A 386 -36.20 17.87 78.10
C GLU A 386 -35.75 18.33 79.49
N GLU A 387 -34.70 19.17 79.56
CA GLU A 387 -34.23 19.76 80.81
C GLU A 387 -35.29 20.67 81.46
N GLN A 388 -36.06 21.43 80.66
CA GLN A 388 -37.21 22.19 81.16
C GLN A 388 -38.35 21.28 81.65
N CYS A 389 -38.68 20.20 80.93
CA CYS A 389 -39.68 19.22 81.36
C CYS A 389 -39.29 18.58 82.69
N VAL A 390 -38.03 18.16 82.87
CA VAL A 390 -37.53 17.59 84.13
C VAL A 390 -37.55 18.61 85.29
N LEU A 391 -37.36 19.91 85.01
CA LEU A 391 -37.54 20.96 86.02
C LEU A 391 -39.02 21.14 86.40
N LEU A 392 -39.93 21.12 85.42
CA LEU A 392 -41.38 21.19 85.65
C LEU A 392 -41.91 19.95 86.39
N GLU A 393 -41.40 18.75 86.07
CA GLU A 393 -41.73 17.51 86.79
C GLU A 393 -41.30 17.58 88.25
N ARG A 394 -40.09 18.06 88.56
CA ARG A 394 -39.63 18.27 89.95
C ARG A 394 -40.49 19.30 90.69
N SER A 395 -40.88 20.38 90.00
CA SER A 395 -41.79 21.40 90.55
C SER A 395 -43.17 20.80 90.88
N ASN A 396 -43.75 20.06 89.93
CA ASN A 396 -45.02 19.36 90.11
C ASN A 396 -44.95 18.30 91.23
N GLN A 397 -43.85 17.55 91.34
CA GLN A 397 -43.62 16.61 92.45
C GLN A 397 -43.56 17.34 93.81
N SER A 398 -42.90 18.50 93.88
CA SER A 398 -42.88 19.33 95.09
C SER A 398 -44.28 19.85 95.45
N LEU A 399 -45.04 20.33 94.46
CA LEU A 399 -46.43 20.79 94.64
C LEU A 399 -47.38 19.65 95.03
N LEU A 400 -47.16 18.42 94.53
CA LEU A 400 -47.92 17.23 94.95
C LEU A 400 -47.61 16.83 96.39
N LEU A 401 -46.35 16.94 96.84
CA LEU A 401 -45.97 16.71 98.24
C LEU A 401 -46.54 17.80 99.18
N GLU A 402 -46.58 19.05 98.73
CA GLU A 402 -47.25 20.13 99.46
C GLU A 402 -48.77 19.91 99.53
N ALA A 403 -49.40 19.51 98.42
CA ALA A 403 -50.83 19.19 98.35
C ALA A 403 -51.20 17.99 99.23
N ASP A 404 -50.42 16.90 99.24
CA ASP A 404 -50.58 15.77 100.15
C ASP A 404 -50.37 16.20 101.63
N GLY A 405 -49.43 17.09 101.89
CA GLY A 405 -49.25 17.73 103.21
C GLY A 405 -50.44 18.60 103.64
N LEU A 406 -51.12 19.26 102.69
CA LEU A 406 -52.37 20.01 102.94
C LEU A 406 -53.56 19.07 103.12
N VAL A 407 -53.69 18.01 102.32
CA VAL A 407 -54.74 16.98 102.48
C VAL A 407 -54.63 16.29 103.84
N LYS A 408 -53.41 15.99 104.31
CA LYS A 408 -53.19 15.46 105.67
C LYS A 408 -53.60 16.43 106.77
N LYS A 409 -53.33 17.74 106.60
CA LYS A 409 -53.82 18.78 107.52
C LYS A 409 -55.35 18.89 107.51
N ILE A 410 -55.97 18.82 106.33
CA ILE A 410 -57.43 18.83 106.17
C ILE A 410 -58.02 17.61 106.89
N ALA A 411 -57.52 16.40 106.63
CA ALA A 411 -57.97 15.18 107.31
C ALA A 411 -57.86 15.28 108.84
N THR A 412 -56.75 15.79 109.39
CA THR A 412 -56.65 16.03 110.84
C THR A 412 -57.64 17.08 111.37
N LYS A 413 -58.05 18.05 110.54
CA LYS A 413 -59.06 19.05 110.91
C LYS A 413 -60.49 18.54 110.76
N ASP A 414 -60.76 17.68 109.79
CA ASP A 414 -62.04 16.99 109.65
C ASP A 414 -62.24 16.00 110.80
N GLU A 415 -61.18 15.33 111.28
CA GLU A 415 -61.25 14.45 112.45
C GLU A 415 -61.40 15.24 113.77
N GLU A 416 -60.67 16.34 113.97
CA GLU A 416 -60.93 17.29 115.07
C GLU A 416 -62.38 17.83 115.05
N LEU A 417 -62.91 18.16 113.86
CA LEU A 417 -64.30 18.61 113.70
C LEU A 417 -65.29 17.48 114.00
N SER A 418 -64.99 16.24 113.61
CA SER A 418 -65.79 15.07 113.94
C SER A 418 -65.84 14.86 115.44
N GLU A 419 -64.70 14.92 116.15
CA GLU A 419 -64.66 14.84 117.63
C GLU A 419 -65.50 15.93 118.30
N LYS A 420 -65.44 17.18 117.80
CA LYS A 420 -66.28 18.28 118.30
C LYS A 420 -67.78 18.07 117.99
N ASN A 421 -68.11 17.45 116.86
CA ASN A 421 -69.50 17.14 116.49
C ASN A 421 -70.06 15.99 117.36
N ASP A 422 -69.23 14.98 117.62
CA ASP A 422 -69.45 13.89 118.57
C ASP A 422 -69.69 14.40 120.01
N GLU A 423 -68.90 15.36 120.47
CA GLU A 423 -69.13 16.07 121.74
C GLU A 423 -70.47 16.82 121.74
N MET A 424 -70.81 17.49 120.62
CA MET A 424 -72.08 18.22 120.48
C MET A 424 -73.29 17.28 120.52
N GLU A 425 -73.22 16.12 119.86
CA GLU A 425 -74.28 15.11 119.89
C GLU A 425 -74.43 14.49 121.30
N LYS A 426 -73.32 14.21 121.99
CA LYS A 426 -73.34 13.78 123.41
C LYS A 426 -74.01 14.81 124.31
N LEU A 427 -73.71 16.10 124.12
CA LEU A 427 -74.39 17.20 124.83
C LEU A 427 -75.87 17.32 124.46
N GLN A 428 -76.24 17.08 123.21
CA GLN A 428 -77.63 17.10 122.74
C GLN A 428 -78.45 15.94 123.33
N ILE A 429 -77.85 14.74 123.47
CA ILE A 429 -78.47 13.60 124.16
C ILE A 429 -78.66 13.91 125.65
N LEU A 430 -77.64 14.42 126.35
CA LEU A 430 -77.75 14.82 127.76
C LEU A 430 -78.82 15.89 127.99
N MET A 431 -78.94 16.86 127.07
CA MET A 431 -80.01 17.86 127.08
C MET A 431 -81.40 17.21 126.91
N GLN A 432 -81.54 16.22 126.03
CA GLN A 432 -82.80 15.48 125.87
C GLN A 432 -83.14 14.62 127.10
N GLU A 433 -82.15 14.02 127.76
CA GLU A 433 -82.34 13.29 129.03
C GLU A 433 -82.76 14.20 130.18
N GLU A 434 -82.15 15.38 130.33
CA GLU A 434 -82.60 16.40 131.29
C GLU A 434 -84.03 16.88 130.98
N HIS A 435 -84.36 17.07 129.70
CA HIS A 435 -85.71 17.47 129.29
C HIS A 435 -86.75 16.37 129.56
N LEU A 436 -86.40 15.10 129.34
CA LEU A 436 -87.24 13.95 129.70
C LEU A 436 -87.43 13.84 131.22
N ARG A 437 -86.36 14.06 132.01
CA ARG A 437 -86.44 14.13 133.48
C ARG A 437 -87.27 15.31 133.96
N PHE A 438 -87.24 16.45 133.27
CA PHE A 438 -88.09 17.61 133.56
C PHE A 438 -89.57 17.28 133.32
N VAL A 439 -89.92 16.70 132.17
CA VAL A 439 -91.29 16.23 131.86
C VAL A 439 -91.76 15.18 132.87
N GLN A 440 -90.88 14.28 133.30
CA GLN A 440 -91.20 13.26 134.30
C GLN A 440 -91.44 13.88 135.69
N ALA A 441 -90.66 14.88 136.09
CA ALA A 441 -90.89 15.66 137.31
C ALA A 441 -92.20 16.45 137.24
N GLU A 442 -92.50 17.09 136.11
CA GLU A 442 -93.76 17.81 135.88
C GLU A 442 -94.97 16.86 136.00
N ALA A 443 -94.90 15.66 135.44
CA ALA A 443 -95.94 14.64 135.60
C ALA A 443 -96.17 14.26 137.08
N THR A 444 -95.11 14.16 137.90
CA THR A 444 -95.27 13.91 139.35
C THR A 444 -95.87 15.10 140.11
N LEU A 445 -95.58 16.34 139.70
CA LEU A 445 -96.21 17.54 140.25
C LEU A 445 -97.71 17.59 139.90
N GLN A 446 -98.08 17.29 138.65
CA GLN A 446 -99.48 17.21 138.22
C GLN A 446 -100.25 16.11 138.98
N PHE A 447 -99.60 14.97 139.28
CA PHE A 447 -100.19 13.91 140.12
C PHE A 447 -100.42 14.36 141.57
N LEU A 448 -99.46 15.07 142.18
CA LEU A 448 -99.61 15.70 143.51
C LEU A 448 -100.74 16.75 143.53
N GLN A 449 -100.86 17.55 142.48
CA GLN A 449 -101.93 18.55 142.33
C GLN A 449 -103.33 17.89 142.22
N LYS A 450 -103.40 16.68 141.64
CA LYS A 450 -104.63 15.87 141.59
C LYS A 450 -105.02 15.30 142.95
N LEU A 451 -104.05 14.85 143.76
CA LEU A 451 -104.29 14.43 145.15
C LEU A 451 -104.75 15.60 146.04
N HIS A 452 -104.16 16.78 145.87
CA HIS A 452 -104.56 17.98 146.62
C HIS A 452 -106.02 18.38 146.32
N SER A 453 -106.43 18.37 145.06
CA SER A 453 -107.79 18.74 144.67
C SER A 453 -108.83 17.74 145.19
N GLN A 454 -108.54 16.44 145.14
CA GLN A 454 -109.41 15.39 145.69
C GLN A 454 -109.67 15.55 147.21
N SER A 455 -108.64 15.87 148.01
CA SER A 455 -108.79 16.16 149.44
C SER A 455 -109.62 17.44 149.72
N GLN A 456 -109.62 18.41 148.78
CA GLN A 456 -110.36 19.66 148.93
C GLN A 456 -111.86 19.53 148.61
N GLU A 457 -112.29 18.42 147.99
CA GLU A 457 -113.71 18.15 147.71
C GLU A 457 -114.40 17.45 148.89
N GLU A 458 -113.69 16.54 149.58
CA GLU A 458 -114.16 15.88 150.81
C GLU A 458 -114.48 16.91 151.92
N GLN A 459 -113.68 17.97 152.04
CA GLN A 459 -113.95 19.08 152.97
C GLN A 459 -115.20 19.91 152.62
N LYS A 460 -115.66 19.90 151.36
CA LYS A 460 -116.85 20.65 150.92
C LYS A 460 -118.14 19.88 151.12
N ALA A 461 -118.09 18.53 151.08
CA ALA A 461 -119.26 17.68 151.29
C ALA A 461 -119.87 17.87 152.70
N LEU A 462 -119.03 17.87 153.74
CA LEU A 462 -119.42 18.07 155.15
C LEU A 462 -120.07 19.45 155.44
N ALA A 463 -119.88 20.44 154.58
CA ALA A 463 -120.50 21.76 154.72
C ALA A 463 -121.89 21.86 154.05
N LEU A 464 -122.28 20.89 153.21
CA LEU A 464 -123.49 20.98 152.41
C LEU A 464 -124.75 20.50 153.17
N GLU A 465 -124.61 19.48 154.02
CA GLU A 465 -125.74 18.90 154.77
C GLU A 465 -126.42 19.92 155.70
N LEU A 466 -125.63 20.75 156.38
CA LEU A 466 -126.13 21.80 157.29
C LEU A 466 -126.95 22.90 156.60
N LYS A 467 -126.87 23.03 155.27
CA LYS A 467 -127.53 24.12 154.52
C LYS A 467 -128.92 23.74 154.01
N ASN A 468 -129.22 22.45 153.83
CA ASN A 468 -130.43 22.00 153.14
C ASN A 468 -131.72 22.07 153.97
N GLY A 469 -131.65 22.32 155.28
CA GLY A 469 -132.85 22.42 156.13
C GLY A 469 -133.71 23.68 155.95
N LEU A 470 -133.21 24.72 155.27
CA LEU A 470 -133.72 26.10 155.44
C LEU A 470 -134.46 26.69 154.22
N GLN A 471 -134.59 25.95 153.10
CA GLN A 471 -135.11 26.53 151.84
C GLN A 471 -136.36 25.82 151.23
N MET A 472 -136.98 24.85 151.92
CA MET A 472 -138.28 24.26 151.49
C MET A 472 -139.50 25.21 151.59
N PHE A 473 -139.31 26.47 151.99
CA PHE A 473 -140.39 27.39 152.34
C PHE A 473 -140.68 28.52 151.33
N LYS A 474 -140.11 28.48 150.11
CA LYS A 474 -140.39 29.47 149.05
C LYS A 474 -141.23 28.96 147.87
N ASP A 475 -141.57 27.67 147.83
CA ASP A 475 -142.31 27.06 146.72
C ASP A 475 -143.83 27.34 146.77
N LEU A 476 -144.19 28.63 146.77
CA LEU A 476 -145.58 29.12 146.62
C LEU A 476 -145.75 30.05 145.39
N GLU A 477 -144.67 30.32 144.65
CA GLU A 477 -144.58 31.41 143.65
C GLU A 477 -144.95 30.96 142.22
N ILE A 478 -145.37 29.70 142.03
CA ILE A 478 -145.60 29.06 140.72
C ILE A 478 -147.08 29.11 140.26
N SER A 479 -148.00 29.70 141.04
CA SER A 479 -149.43 29.74 140.72
C SER A 479 -149.82 30.75 139.62
N LYS A 480 -149.60 30.36 138.36
CA LYS A 480 -150.19 30.89 137.11
C LYS A 480 -149.83 32.32 136.69
N HIS A 481 -149.25 32.44 135.50
CA HIS A 481 -149.78 33.32 134.44
C HIS A 481 -149.77 32.63 133.05
N ASP A 482 -149.87 31.30 133.05
CA ASP A 482 -149.98 30.46 131.84
C ASP A 482 -151.38 30.58 131.20
N GLU A 483 -151.57 31.57 130.33
CA GLU A 483 -152.70 31.66 129.40
C GLU A 483 -152.25 31.59 127.92
N ILE A 484 -150.95 31.64 127.65
CA ILE A 484 -150.36 31.74 126.30
C ILE A 484 -150.23 30.35 125.60
N PHE A 485 -150.72 29.28 126.24
CA PHE A 485 -150.68 27.90 125.70
C PHE A 485 -151.36 27.75 124.32
N SER A 486 -152.41 28.52 124.04
CA SER A 486 -153.20 28.43 122.80
C SER A 486 -152.38 28.69 121.52
N MET A 487 -151.29 29.45 121.59
CA MET A 487 -150.47 29.79 120.41
C MET A 487 -149.65 28.62 119.84
N LYS A 488 -149.72 27.43 120.45
CA LYS A 488 -149.15 26.19 119.90
C LYS A 488 -149.89 25.70 118.65
N GLU A 489 -151.11 26.18 118.42
CA GLU A 489 -152.02 25.79 117.33
C GLU A 489 -151.56 26.32 115.95
N MET A 490 -150.93 27.50 115.87
CA MET A 490 -150.46 28.06 114.59
C MET A 490 -149.29 27.31 113.93
N LYS A 491 -148.82 26.19 114.52
CA LYS A 491 -147.83 25.29 113.89
C LYS A 491 -148.33 24.65 112.59
N GLU A 492 -149.65 24.49 112.40
CA GLU A 492 -150.21 23.93 111.15
C GLU A 492 -149.97 24.80 109.90
N LYS A 493 -149.68 26.11 110.05
CA LYS A 493 -149.47 27.02 108.92
C LYS A 493 -148.07 26.96 108.29
N LEU A 494 -147.24 25.98 108.68
CA LEU A 494 -145.83 25.90 108.27
C LEU A 494 -145.58 25.09 106.98
N GLU A 495 -146.62 24.53 106.35
CA GLU A 495 -146.46 23.65 105.18
C GLU A 495 -146.51 24.37 103.81
N GLU A 496 -146.97 25.62 103.70
CA GLU A 496 -147.22 26.25 102.37
C GLU A 496 -146.12 27.19 101.83
N GLU A 497 -145.50 28.08 102.63
CA GLU A 497 -144.68 29.19 102.10
C GLU A 497 -143.15 28.98 102.10
N VAL A 498 -142.69 27.74 101.90
CA VAL A 498 -141.29 27.40 101.50
C VAL A 498 -140.90 28.01 100.12
N LYS A 499 -141.85 28.69 99.46
CA LYS A 499 -141.84 29.06 98.04
C LYS A 499 -141.28 30.46 97.72
N LEU A 500 -141.20 31.38 98.69
CA LEU A 500 -141.19 32.84 98.41
C LEU A 500 -139.83 33.58 98.55
N LYS A 501 -138.68 32.89 98.70
CA LYS A 501 -137.38 33.59 98.87
C LYS A 501 -136.22 33.13 97.99
N SER A 502 -136.54 32.48 96.86
CA SER A 502 -135.60 32.27 95.76
C SER A 502 -135.08 33.59 95.15
N ASP A 503 -135.87 34.67 95.21
CA ASP A 503 -135.65 35.88 94.41
C ASP A 503 -134.51 36.78 94.87
N LYS A 504 -133.90 36.52 96.04
CA LYS A 504 -132.83 37.37 96.58
C LYS A 504 -131.48 37.24 95.83
N SER A 505 -131.34 36.24 94.96
CA SER A 505 -130.08 35.93 94.25
C SER A 505 -129.66 36.96 93.19
N ASN A 506 -130.58 37.79 92.69
CA ASN A 506 -130.35 38.63 91.50
C ASN A 506 -129.83 40.06 91.80
N ALA A 507 -129.52 40.39 93.07
CA ALA A 507 -129.40 41.78 93.51
C ALA A 507 -128.01 42.43 93.33
N LEU A 508 -126.91 41.69 93.53
CA LEU A 508 -125.56 42.26 93.68
C LEU A 508 -124.61 42.03 92.49
N GLN A 509 -125.10 41.44 91.40
CA GLN A 509 -124.44 41.46 90.07
C GLN A 509 -124.04 42.90 89.63
N ARG A 510 -124.69 43.91 90.21
CA ARG A 510 -124.47 45.35 89.94
C ARG A 510 -123.20 45.95 90.57
N GLN A 511 -122.54 45.30 91.54
CA GLN A 511 -121.37 45.89 92.20
C GLN A 511 -120.09 45.84 91.35
N ILE A 512 -120.02 44.94 90.36
CA ILE A 512 -118.82 44.72 89.53
C ILE A 512 -118.41 46.00 88.77
N SER A 513 -119.38 46.80 88.30
CA SER A 513 -119.13 48.04 87.55
C SER A 513 -118.48 49.18 88.36
N HIS A 514 -118.36 49.07 89.69
CA HIS A 514 -117.65 50.05 90.52
C HIS A 514 -116.11 49.90 90.39
N LEU A 515 -115.61 48.73 89.98
CA LEU A 515 -114.18 48.43 89.95
C LEU A 515 -113.43 49.09 88.77
N GLU A 516 -114.15 49.67 87.80
CA GLU A 516 -113.55 50.30 86.61
C GLU A 516 -113.06 51.74 86.88
N GLU A 517 -113.58 52.44 87.90
CA GLU A 517 -113.18 53.82 88.21
C GLU A 517 -111.92 53.93 89.07
N GLU A 518 -111.63 52.97 89.96
CA GLU A 518 -110.45 53.02 90.85
C GLU A 518 -109.12 52.92 90.08
N ILE A 519 -109.10 52.24 88.94
CA ILE A 519 -107.95 52.10 88.04
C ILE A 519 -107.42 53.50 87.62
N LYS A 520 -108.31 54.49 87.52
CA LYS A 520 -108.00 55.88 87.15
C LYS A 520 -107.24 56.64 88.25
N GLY A 521 -107.41 56.26 89.52
CA GLY A 521 -106.78 56.92 90.67
C GLY A 521 -105.38 56.41 91.02
N LEU A 522 -105.05 55.17 90.65
CA LEU A 522 -103.77 54.54 91.00
C LEU A 522 -102.56 55.14 90.25
N ASN A 523 -102.81 55.74 89.09
CA ASN A 523 -101.79 56.39 88.24
C ASN A 523 -101.05 57.54 88.96
N GLY A 524 -101.66 58.16 89.97
CA GLY A 524 -101.00 59.17 90.81
C GLY A 524 -99.89 58.64 91.73
N ARG A 525 -99.91 57.34 92.08
CA ARG A 525 -98.89 56.73 92.95
C ARG A 525 -97.54 56.53 92.23
N TYR A 526 -97.55 56.58 90.90
CA TYR A 526 -96.34 56.55 90.07
C TYR A 526 -95.48 57.82 90.27
N GLN A 527 -96.11 58.95 90.62
CA GLN A 527 -95.42 60.23 90.85
C GLN A 527 -94.62 60.26 92.17
N ALA A 528 -95.21 59.73 93.24
CA ALA A 528 -94.61 59.72 94.59
C ALA A 528 -93.35 58.85 94.71
N MET A 529 -93.05 58.03 93.70
CA MET A 529 -91.84 57.19 93.64
C MET A 529 -90.60 57.98 93.22
N VAL A 530 -90.76 59.20 92.68
CA VAL A 530 -89.65 60.06 92.23
C VAL A 530 -89.07 60.87 93.39
N GLU A 531 -89.93 61.42 94.26
CA GLU A 531 -89.54 62.41 95.28
C GLU A 531 -88.72 61.86 96.47
N GLN A 532 -88.63 60.53 96.64
CA GLN A 532 -87.73 59.90 97.63
C GLN A 532 -86.36 59.48 97.06
N VAL A 533 -86.13 59.59 95.75
CA VAL A 533 -84.84 59.23 95.13
C VAL A 533 -83.84 60.39 95.19
N GLU A 534 -84.32 61.63 95.28
CA GLU A 534 -83.47 62.84 95.34
C GLU A 534 -83.26 63.36 96.79
N SER A 535 -84.00 62.85 97.78
CA SER A 535 -83.83 63.21 99.19
C SER A 535 -82.62 62.50 99.82
N VAL A 536 -81.41 62.99 99.49
CA VAL A 536 -80.10 62.63 100.06
C VAL A 536 -79.48 61.31 99.56
N GLY A 537 -79.01 61.31 98.30
CA GLY A 537 -77.67 60.76 98.04
C GLY A 537 -77.46 59.71 96.94
N LEU A 538 -77.98 59.90 95.73
CA LEU A 538 -77.35 59.28 94.56
C LEU A 538 -76.05 60.03 94.19
N ASN A 539 -74.95 59.30 94.03
CA ASN A 539 -73.93 59.64 93.03
C ASN A 539 -73.31 58.34 92.46
N PRO A 540 -73.18 58.17 91.12
CA PRO A 540 -72.91 56.85 90.54
C PRO A 540 -71.47 56.65 90.05
N GLU A 541 -70.75 55.71 90.65
CA GLU A 541 -69.62 55.02 90.00
C GLU A 541 -69.94 53.52 89.87
N CYS A 542 -70.72 53.22 88.84
CA CYS A 542 -71.04 51.85 88.44
C CYS A 542 -69.80 51.09 87.92
N LEU A 543 -69.96 49.80 87.63
CA LEU A 543 -69.01 48.87 86.97
C LEU A 543 -68.02 48.10 87.86
N GLY A 544 -67.90 48.39 89.16
CA GLY A 544 -66.89 47.75 90.03
C GLY A 544 -66.91 46.20 90.10
N SER A 545 -68.07 45.55 89.93
CA SER A 545 -68.20 44.09 89.91
C SER A 545 -67.99 43.48 88.52
N SER A 546 -68.65 43.99 87.48
CA SER A 546 -68.54 43.42 86.12
C SER A 546 -67.18 43.66 85.45
N VAL A 547 -66.39 44.62 85.95
CA VAL A 547 -64.98 44.79 85.54
C VAL A 547 -64.11 43.65 86.07
N LYS A 548 -64.47 42.98 87.17
CA LYS A 548 -63.67 41.90 87.77
C LYS A 548 -63.47 40.72 86.82
N ASP A 549 -64.52 40.31 86.13
CA ASP A 549 -64.48 39.17 85.21
C ASP A 549 -63.81 39.52 83.86
N LEU A 550 -64.05 40.74 83.36
CA LEU A 550 -63.30 41.27 82.21
C LEU A 550 -61.81 41.47 82.52
N GLN A 551 -61.44 41.78 83.76
CA GLN A 551 -60.05 41.94 84.17
C GLN A 551 -59.30 40.59 84.24
N ASN A 552 -60.01 39.50 84.59
CA ASN A 552 -59.44 38.15 84.57
C ASN A 552 -59.19 37.64 83.13
N GLU A 553 -60.14 37.82 82.20
CA GLU A 553 -59.90 37.41 80.79
C GLU A 553 -58.95 38.39 80.07
N LYS A 554 -58.89 39.66 80.49
CA LYS A 554 -57.85 40.60 80.05
C LYS A 554 -56.46 40.08 80.40
N SER A 555 -56.23 39.55 81.60
CA SER A 555 -54.92 38.95 81.94
C SER A 555 -54.56 37.76 81.04
N ARG A 556 -55.54 36.95 80.60
CA ARG A 556 -55.32 35.86 79.64
C ARG A 556 -55.00 36.35 78.22
N LEU A 557 -55.51 37.51 77.81
CA LEU A 557 -55.17 38.12 76.52
C LEU A 557 -53.86 38.91 76.55
N GLU A 558 -53.52 39.58 77.65
CA GLU A 558 -52.24 40.30 77.78
C GLU A 558 -51.05 39.31 77.70
N ASP A 559 -51.16 38.11 78.26
CA ASP A 559 -50.15 37.03 78.20
C ASP A 559 -50.00 36.35 76.82
N ILE A 560 -50.89 36.70 75.87
CA ILE A 560 -50.78 36.34 74.44
C ILE A 560 -50.21 37.53 73.66
N CYS A 561 -50.68 38.75 73.95
CA CYS A 561 -50.24 39.99 73.30
C CYS A 561 -48.81 40.45 73.69
N THR A 562 -48.19 39.87 74.71
CA THR A 562 -46.75 40.00 75.00
C THR A 562 -45.94 39.16 74.02
N ARG A 563 -46.19 37.85 73.96
CA ARG A 563 -45.56 36.89 73.02
C ARG A 563 -45.64 37.34 71.56
N ASP A 564 -46.84 37.70 71.12
CA ASP A 564 -47.09 38.12 69.73
C ASP A 564 -46.37 39.44 69.35
N ARG A 565 -45.94 40.22 70.35
CA ARG A 565 -45.09 41.41 70.17
C ARG A 565 -43.62 41.04 70.05
N GLU A 566 -43.14 40.13 70.89
CA GLU A 566 -41.75 39.65 70.91
C GLU A 566 -41.40 38.91 69.61
N ASP A 567 -42.24 37.96 69.18
CA ASP A 567 -42.07 37.25 67.90
C ASP A 567 -42.09 38.21 66.69
N ARG A 568 -42.92 39.27 66.76
CA ARG A 568 -43.02 40.28 65.71
C ARG A 568 -41.79 41.20 65.62
N GLU A 569 -41.15 41.55 66.74
CA GLU A 569 -39.88 42.30 66.70
C GLU A 569 -38.73 41.44 66.17
N VAL A 570 -38.68 40.15 66.55
CA VAL A 570 -37.73 39.18 65.98
C VAL A 570 -37.90 39.04 64.46
N LEU A 571 -39.14 39.00 63.96
CA LEU A 571 -39.42 38.98 62.52
C LEU A 571 -39.03 40.30 61.82
N TYR A 572 -39.12 41.45 62.49
CA TYR A 572 -38.83 42.75 61.88
C TYR A 572 -37.33 42.96 61.60
N GLU A 573 -36.45 42.60 62.54
CA GLU A 573 -34.99 42.64 62.30
C GLU A 573 -34.57 41.57 61.27
N LYS A 574 -35.24 40.40 61.26
CA LYS A 574 -34.99 39.36 60.25
C LYS A 574 -35.38 39.80 58.83
N LEU A 575 -36.43 40.63 58.70
CA LEU A 575 -36.83 41.27 57.44
C LEU A 575 -35.84 42.37 56.99
N LYS A 576 -35.28 43.11 57.95
CA LYS A 576 -34.27 44.17 57.73
C LYS A 576 -32.94 43.62 57.23
N ASP A 577 -32.46 42.49 57.76
CA ASP A 577 -31.28 41.81 57.21
C ASP A 577 -31.56 41.14 55.85
N MET A 578 -32.79 40.64 55.62
CA MET A 578 -33.23 40.23 54.28
C MET A 578 -33.18 41.40 53.28
N GLY A 579 -33.49 42.63 53.74
CA GLY A 579 -33.34 43.87 52.98
C GLY A 579 -31.90 44.34 52.74
N LYS A 580 -30.91 43.89 53.53
CA LYS A 580 -29.47 44.04 53.18
C LYS A 580 -29.09 43.06 52.09
N LEU A 581 -29.38 41.77 52.29
CA LEU A 581 -29.06 40.71 51.32
C LEU A 581 -29.68 40.99 49.95
N SER A 582 -30.91 41.53 49.91
CA SER A 582 -31.56 41.97 48.66
C SER A 582 -30.78 43.07 47.93
N LYS A 583 -30.14 44.02 48.65
CA LYS A 583 -29.29 45.06 48.04
C LYS A 583 -27.96 44.51 47.54
N GLU A 584 -27.35 43.59 48.28
CA GLU A 584 -26.12 42.92 47.85
C GLU A 584 -26.37 42.04 46.61
N ASN A 585 -27.52 41.35 46.56
CA ASN A 585 -27.93 40.58 45.38
C ASN A 585 -28.17 41.48 44.16
N ALA A 586 -28.80 42.65 44.33
CA ALA A 586 -28.98 43.62 43.25
C ALA A 586 -27.65 44.21 42.70
N VAL A 587 -26.62 44.34 43.54
CA VAL A 587 -25.26 44.75 43.11
C VAL A 587 -24.57 43.62 42.32
N LEU A 588 -24.80 42.36 42.69
CA LEU A 588 -24.31 41.20 41.94
C LEU A 588 -25.03 41.07 40.59
N GLU A 589 -26.34 41.24 40.54
CA GLU A 589 -27.11 41.27 39.29
C GLU A 589 -26.68 42.43 38.36
N SER A 590 -26.39 43.61 38.91
CA SER A 590 -25.84 44.74 38.14
C SER A 590 -24.46 44.41 37.55
N SER A 591 -23.63 43.67 38.29
CA SER A 591 -22.30 43.24 37.85
C SER A 591 -22.38 42.15 36.76
N LEU A 592 -23.33 41.22 36.89
CA LEU A 592 -23.63 40.20 35.88
C LEU A 592 -24.23 40.79 34.60
N LEU A 593 -25.07 41.83 34.71
CA LEU A 593 -25.57 42.59 33.56
C LEU A 593 -24.43 43.30 32.81
N GLY A 594 -23.45 43.86 33.52
CA GLY A 594 -22.24 44.44 32.91
C GLY A 594 -21.45 43.41 32.10
N LEU A 595 -21.10 42.27 32.71
CA LEU A 595 -20.37 41.19 32.05
C LEU A 595 -21.14 40.56 30.88
N ASN A 596 -22.47 40.46 30.97
CA ASN A 596 -23.31 39.99 29.86
C ASN A 596 -23.38 41.01 28.71
N GLY A 597 -23.31 42.31 29.02
CA GLY A 597 -23.14 43.37 28.03
C GLY A 597 -21.82 43.28 27.26
N GLU A 598 -20.71 43.00 27.96
CA GLU A 598 -19.42 42.73 27.32
C GLU A 598 -19.44 41.46 26.46
N LEU A 599 -20.17 40.43 26.90
CA LEU A 599 -20.34 39.17 26.17
C LEU A 599 -21.13 39.36 24.85
N GLU A 600 -22.22 40.14 24.83
CA GLU A 600 -22.87 40.52 23.56
C GLU A 600 -22.04 41.52 22.74
N GLY A 601 -21.23 42.38 23.37
CA GLY A 601 -20.23 43.20 22.69
C GLY A 601 -19.20 42.36 21.92
N LEU A 602 -18.74 41.27 22.52
CA LEU A 602 -17.85 40.29 21.87
C LEU A 602 -18.57 39.49 20.79
N LYS A 603 -19.81 39.02 21.02
CA LYS A 603 -20.63 38.38 19.97
C LYS A 603 -20.91 39.33 18.79
N GLY A 604 -21.11 40.63 19.05
CA GLY A 604 -21.23 41.67 18.02
C GLY A 604 -19.97 41.81 17.17
N LYS A 605 -18.79 41.82 17.80
CA LYS A 605 -17.50 41.77 17.10
C LYS A 605 -17.35 40.49 16.28
N VAL A 606 -17.78 39.33 16.80
CA VAL A 606 -17.79 38.06 16.04
C VAL A 606 -18.77 38.10 14.84
N ARG A 607 -19.92 38.76 14.95
CA ARG A 607 -20.83 38.99 13.81
C ARG A 607 -20.15 39.86 12.73
N ASN A 608 -19.42 40.91 13.12
CA ASN A 608 -18.66 41.75 12.18
C ASN A 608 -17.48 41.02 11.52
N CYS A 609 -16.76 40.15 12.25
CA CYS A 609 -15.75 39.28 11.64
C CYS A 609 -16.39 38.29 10.64
N ARG A 610 -17.61 37.80 10.93
CA ARG A 610 -18.35 36.91 10.04
C ARG A 610 -18.88 37.61 8.78
N SER A 611 -19.24 38.90 8.84
CA SER A 611 -19.62 39.69 7.65
C SER A 611 -18.42 40.14 6.81
N LEU A 612 -17.27 40.43 7.42
CA LEU A 612 -16.00 40.59 6.68
C LEU A 612 -15.60 39.30 5.95
N ALA A 613 -15.86 38.14 6.56
CA ALA A 613 -15.64 36.84 5.92
C ALA A 613 -16.60 36.59 4.73
N SER A 614 -17.87 37.03 4.79
CA SER A 614 -18.78 36.93 3.63
C SER A 614 -18.41 37.92 2.53
N PHE A 615 -18.02 39.15 2.84
CA PHE A 615 -17.52 40.12 1.86
C PHE A 615 -16.28 39.61 1.11
N SER A 616 -15.35 38.97 1.82
CA SER A 616 -14.21 38.28 1.20
C SER A 616 -14.64 37.12 0.28
N ARG A 617 -15.69 36.37 0.66
CA ARG A 617 -16.25 35.26 -0.13
C ARG A 617 -16.95 35.75 -1.40
N GLU A 618 -17.71 36.83 -1.33
CA GLU A 618 -18.36 37.47 -2.48
C GLU A 618 -17.34 38.06 -3.45
N LYS A 619 -16.32 38.77 -2.93
CA LYS A 619 -15.22 39.31 -3.76
C LYS A 619 -14.42 38.19 -4.45
N LYS A 620 -14.30 37.02 -3.81
CA LYS A 620 -13.70 35.81 -4.41
C LYS A 620 -14.60 35.18 -5.51
N LEU A 621 -15.92 35.27 -5.40
CA LEU A 621 -16.85 34.85 -6.47
C LEU A 621 -16.85 35.82 -7.65
N LEU A 622 -16.77 37.13 -7.40
CA LEU A 622 -16.59 38.16 -8.45
C LEU A 622 -15.31 37.93 -9.25
N LEU A 623 -14.17 37.69 -8.59
CA LEU A 623 -12.92 37.30 -9.24
C LEU A 623 -13.01 35.95 -9.99
N PHE A 624 -13.90 35.05 -9.56
CA PHE A 624 -14.13 33.78 -10.28
C PHE A 624 -14.95 33.99 -11.56
N ALA A 625 -15.95 34.89 -11.53
CA ALA A 625 -16.72 35.30 -12.70
C ALA A 625 -15.86 36.13 -13.69
N GLU A 626 -14.99 36.99 -13.18
CA GLU A 626 -14.03 37.76 -13.99
C GLU A 626 -12.98 36.84 -14.63
N LYS A 627 -12.47 35.84 -13.88
CA LYS A 627 -11.63 34.77 -14.44
C LYS A 627 -12.36 33.93 -15.50
N ALA A 628 -13.65 33.64 -15.32
CA ALA A 628 -14.44 32.92 -16.31
C ALA A 628 -14.69 33.77 -17.58
N SER A 629 -14.93 35.07 -17.43
CA SER A 629 -15.01 36.04 -18.53
C SER A 629 -13.69 36.12 -19.29
N LEU A 630 -12.56 36.23 -18.60
CA LEU A 630 -11.22 36.23 -19.19
C LEU A 630 -10.88 34.90 -19.88
N LEU A 631 -11.28 33.76 -19.32
CA LEU A 631 -11.15 32.45 -19.98
C LEU A 631 -12.02 32.36 -21.25
N SER A 632 -13.23 32.91 -21.23
CA SER A 632 -14.09 32.99 -22.42
C SER A 632 -13.49 33.90 -23.50
N GLN A 633 -12.91 35.05 -23.11
CA GLN A 633 -12.14 35.91 -24.01
C GLN A 633 -10.89 35.21 -24.55
N LEU A 634 -10.15 34.46 -23.72
CA LEU A 634 -9.00 33.66 -24.15
C LEU A 634 -9.43 32.59 -25.15
N GLN A 635 -10.56 31.92 -24.92
CA GLN A 635 -11.11 30.91 -25.83
C GLN A 635 -11.61 31.52 -27.15
N ILE A 636 -12.18 32.74 -27.12
CA ILE A 636 -12.49 33.53 -28.32
C ILE A 636 -11.21 33.95 -29.05
N ILE A 637 -10.14 34.34 -28.34
CA ILE A 637 -8.83 34.66 -28.92
C ILE A 637 -8.18 33.40 -29.51
N THR A 638 -8.30 32.22 -28.88
CA THR A 638 -7.85 30.94 -29.43
C THR A 638 -8.64 30.55 -30.68
N GLN A 639 -9.97 30.74 -30.70
CA GLN A 639 -10.77 30.52 -31.91
C GLN A 639 -10.47 31.53 -33.02
N ASN A 640 -10.13 32.78 -32.68
CA ASN A 640 -9.69 33.78 -33.65
C ASN A 640 -8.26 33.52 -34.13
N MET A 641 -7.37 32.98 -33.29
CA MET A 641 -6.05 32.45 -33.66
C MET A 641 -6.21 31.25 -34.59
N GLN A 642 -7.12 30.31 -34.32
CA GLN A 642 -7.40 29.20 -35.23
C GLN A 642 -7.98 29.68 -36.56
N LYS A 643 -8.93 30.63 -36.56
CA LYS A 643 -9.43 31.25 -37.81
C LYS A 643 -8.38 32.08 -38.55
N LEU A 644 -7.40 32.65 -37.84
CA LEU A 644 -6.24 33.31 -38.45
C LEU A 644 -5.24 32.29 -38.99
N PHE A 645 -5.02 31.16 -38.30
CA PHE A 645 -4.15 30.08 -38.74
C PHE A 645 -4.74 29.32 -39.94
N GLU A 646 -6.06 29.08 -39.95
CA GLU A 646 -6.82 28.61 -41.11
C GLU A 646 -6.71 29.63 -42.27
N LYS A 647 -6.84 30.94 -42.01
CA LYS A 647 -6.60 31.97 -43.04
C LYS A 647 -5.15 32.04 -43.51
N ASN A 648 -4.17 31.76 -42.66
CA ASN A 648 -2.76 31.77 -43.03
C ASN A 648 -2.39 30.52 -43.84
N SER A 649 -2.93 29.36 -43.45
CA SER A 649 -2.86 28.12 -44.21
C SER A 649 -3.60 28.25 -45.56
N LEU A 650 -4.73 28.97 -45.62
CA LEU A 650 -5.38 29.32 -46.89
C LEU A 650 -4.56 30.33 -47.72
N LEU A 651 -3.79 31.24 -47.11
CA LEU A 651 -2.86 32.11 -47.83
C LEU A 651 -1.68 31.32 -48.43
N GLU A 652 -1.05 30.43 -47.66
CA GLU A 652 0.00 29.52 -48.13
C GLU A 652 -0.53 28.54 -49.20
N SER A 653 -1.77 28.06 -49.04
CA SER A 653 -2.46 27.18 -49.99
C SER A 653 -2.98 27.88 -51.24
N CYS A 654 -3.01 29.22 -51.31
CA CYS A 654 -3.52 29.95 -52.47
C CYS A 654 -2.43 30.40 -53.47
N LEU A 655 -1.20 30.66 -53.03
CA LEU A 655 -0.15 31.25 -53.88
C LEU A 655 1.26 30.65 -53.70
N SER A 656 1.33 29.32 -53.62
CA SER A 656 2.47 28.59 -54.20
C SER A 656 2.01 27.96 -55.52
N PRO A 657 2.19 28.66 -56.65
CA PRO A 657 3.40 28.36 -57.43
C PRO A 657 4.08 29.55 -58.11
N VAL A 658 5.30 29.27 -58.57
CA VAL A 658 6.20 30.11 -59.38
C VAL A 658 5.53 30.79 -60.58
N GLN A 659 5.71 32.11 -60.74
CA GLN A 659 5.99 32.73 -62.04
C GLN A 659 6.60 34.14 -61.94
N THR A 660 7.44 34.49 -62.93
CA THR A 660 7.86 35.84 -63.37
C THR A 660 8.17 36.91 -62.30
N LEU A 661 9.44 37.22 -62.04
CA LEU A 661 10.25 38.21 -62.79
C LEU A 661 9.92 39.70 -62.54
N SER A 662 11.01 40.46 -62.35
CA SER A 662 11.23 41.83 -62.86
C SER A 662 11.04 43.06 -61.93
N LEU A 663 12.15 43.81 -61.86
CA LEU A 663 12.28 45.27 -61.97
C LEU A 663 12.01 46.23 -60.78
N LYS A 664 13.13 46.91 -60.43
CA LYS A 664 13.27 48.36 -60.12
C LYS A 664 12.66 48.89 -58.81
N GLY A 665 13.57 49.43 -57.99
CA GLY A 665 13.36 50.17 -56.74
C GLY A 665 14.71 50.50 -56.13
#